data_AF-A0A949NBH2-F1
#
_entry.id   AF-A0A949NBH2-F1
#
_cell.length_a   1.000
_cell.length_b   1.000
_cell.length_c   1.000
_cell.angle_alpha   90.00
_cell.angle_beta   90.00
_cell.angle_gamma   90.00
#
_symmetry.space_group_name_H-M   'P 1'
#
loop_
_entity.id
_entity.type
_entity.pdbx_description
1 polymer ?
#
loop_
_entity_poly.entity_id
_entity_poly.type
_entity_poly.pdbx_seq_one_letter_code
_entity_poly.pdbx_strand_id
1 'polypeptide(L)'
;MSLFDLPRLHFRGTATTHLPTGLRSGLVDLATNTALTEDGQPFPADRPPTEYHDHLDRIGARYDATGRPAPEGGFNAAKGEDFAGNGHFAVDARIAAVEGSAGALDTEDAAVGRAVDMWGHYNEYLATTVNRARVFDLDPASPWTTTLMVGQFSFGRSGRSHDVGYMAGGAVRGFHPPRWHHTGHVRTGPQSEGHWLADRLNRSVVHQFVVDREDELRWLQEADASPVVARLRDLVEGGEADGLVVQFALSHLAAPRVPDTPGRWQLRGTIAPWHRSEPRTHPAGRLLVPGRREQRPAGGPHNLTVEVTDDLVTLNMVTALPTEPLPAAAPPAPGAQPAPAPVPARVDLGDLELRTAGGELVARIPRAAYLGQEYDRASGVVSVPALLPGAAVADQALCLVGDGPQGPVTLLREREVNLQADEAALILEHPRDPRDPRGVATDAEHDVEVELRAFVRGRPAPVNGIAVRQFFNPRALPRDPAARSAAARSTDVEIVRMRAGGRDTDGDWADGCTLDTDRQGRALFTLRGARAGTSRLLFSVRGQQLPCDPAAEGSARLAFDHDDALGYWSGAGHLSLRVLPDDWHLDGIGPEQADFGLVYREVFAYYEHLYSFMKAEVFSLADRCKVETYAKLIWQMCDPRNKATTYYMPPTRDLSAPKSRLLLAFLRAQQAPEELLTTEPATQPAAERITTREQLVRVLREAAAIELAVMVQYLYAAYSVPTHGAGAEYVRRGIWTPEQLRLACGDGGETLDEGVRSMLMGIAREEMIHFLLVNNILTAVGEPFHIPRIDFGTVNGEIPVPLDFCLERLGPGSVERFLQIERPEELVGDVRRGGPDEGRTSAAEPASEGEQGERLRYASLSELYAEIREGLRRVPGLFLVERGRGGGEHHLFLRESVNRDHPDYQLEVDDLSSALFAIDVITEQGEGGVLGPQDEAAPEQSHYVSFLRIAALLREAKTEGRLREPWNPAYPVLRNPTLERGNPAKETVTDPDARAVMELFNRAYFMALQLMVQHFGEQPDASLRRSDLMNGAIDMMTGLMRPLAELLVTMPSGRRGRTAGPSFELTEVPVPLARPDVARRSIAARLDQLAADCAKLPVVPARVGEMSAFWADHFRRAAGP
;
A
#
# COMPACT_ATOMS: atom_id res chain seq x y z
N MET A 1 22.20 -9.38 -26.43
CA MET A 1 22.94 -8.12 -26.22
C MET A 1 22.35 -7.48 -24.97
N SER A 2 22.59 -6.21 -24.68
CA SER A 2 21.62 -5.29 -24.04
C SER A 2 22.35 -4.11 -23.40
N LEU A 3 22.22 -2.97 -24.06
CA LEU A 3 21.91 -1.70 -23.42
C LEU A 3 20.46 -1.33 -23.75
N PHE A 4 19.55 -2.20 -23.30
CA PHE A 4 18.11 -2.18 -23.58
C PHE A 4 17.81 -2.39 -25.07
N ASP A 5 17.50 -3.63 -25.42
CA ASP A 5 17.12 -4.04 -26.77
C ASP A 5 15.82 -3.33 -27.25
N LEU A 6 15.47 -3.53 -28.51
CA LEU A 6 14.27 -2.94 -29.13
C LEU A 6 13.10 -3.92 -29.13
N PRO A 7 11.86 -3.48 -28.87
CA PRO A 7 11.43 -2.07 -28.86
C PRO A 7 11.48 -1.43 -27.46
N ARG A 8 11.61 -0.10 -27.42
CA ARG A 8 11.62 0.69 -26.17
C ARG A 8 10.40 1.62 -26.07
N LEU A 9 9.95 1.90 -24.85
CA LEU A 9 8.97 2.95 -24.56
C LEU A 9 9.60 3.97 -23.61
N HIS A 10 9.66 5.23 -24.01
CA HIS A 10 10.24 6.30 -23.21
C HIS A 10 9.16 7.12 -22.53
N PHE A 11 9.30 7.36 -21.23
CA PHE A 11 8.30 8.06 -20.42
C PHE A 11 8.89 9.21 -19.61
N ARG A 12 8.08 10.24 -19.37
CA ARG A 12 8.46 11.43 -18.59
C ARG A 12 7.27 12.05 -17.88
N GLY A 13 7.56 12.83 -16.85
CA GLY A 13 6.57 13.53 -16.04
C GLY A 13 7.15 14.00 -14.72
N THR A 14 6.42 13.79 -13.63
CA THR A 14 6.87 14.12 -12.27
C THR A 14 6.77 12.93 -11.32
N ALA A 15 7.55 12.99 -10.25
CA ALA A 15 7.43 12.07 -9.12
C ALA A 15 7.32 12.86 -7.80
N THR A 16 6.59 12.29 -6.85
CA THR A 16 6.34 12.86 -5.53
C THR A 16 6.91 11.94 -4.46
N THR A 17 7.72 12.49 -3.55
CA THR A 17 8.34 11.78 -2.41
C THR A 17 7.92 12.47 -1.11
N HIS A 18 7.24 11.76 -0.21
CA HIS A 18 6.83 12.26 1.11
C HIS A 18 7.66 11.54 2.21
N LEU A 19 8.96 11.81 2.25
CA LEU A 19 9.95 11.03 2.99
C LEU A 19 10.17 11.63 4.39
N PRO A 20 9.88 10.91 5.49
CA PRO A 20 10.06 11.44 6.85
C PRO A 20 11.50 11.89 7.12
N THR A 21 11.70 13.18 7.38
CA THR A 21 13.03 13.76 7.60
C THR A 21 13.50 13.75 9.05
N GLY A 22 12.67 13.39 10.02
CA GLY A 22 13.03 13.44 11.46
C GLY A 22 14.26 12.60 11.84
N LEU A 23 14.49 11.49 11.14
CA LEU A 23 15.69 10.66 11.30
C LEU A 23 16.99 11.34 10.85
N ARG A 24 16.90 12.31 9.94
CA ARG A 24 18.04 12.98 9.29
C ARG A 24 18.64 14.09 10.16
N SER A 25 18.06 14.33 11.33
CA SER A 25 18.50 15.27 12.37
C SER A 25 19.96 15.07 12.84
N GLY A 26 20.52 13.87 12.67
CA GLY A 26 21.78 13.46 13.29
C GLY A 26 21.65 13.13 14.79
N LEU A 27 20.43 13.20 15.33
CA LEU A 27 20.11 12.95 16.74
C LEU A 27 19.46 11.58 16.93
N VAL A 28 20.00 10.55 16.26
CA VAL A 28 19.50 9.17 16.33
C VAL A 28 20.68 8.20 16.47
N ASP A 29 20.60 7.32 17.46
CA ASP A 29 21.50 6.17 17.62
C ASP A 29 20.88 4.94 16.96
N LEU A 30 21.42 4.52 15.80
CA LEU A 30 20.90 3.37 15.05
C LEU A 30 21.39 2.02 15.60
N ALA A 31 22.34 2.01 16.55
CA ALA A 31 22.69 0.78 17.28
C ALA A 31 21.58 0.33 18.25
N THR A 32 20.75 1.28 18.69
CA THR A 32 19.75 1.07 19.75
C THR A 32 18.35 1.56 19.35
N ASN A 33 18.16 1.99 18.10
CA ASN A 33 16.97 2.73 17.63
C ASN A 33 16.47 3.73 18.68
N THR A 34 17.32 4.69 19.05
CA THR A 34 17.06 5.64 20.15
C THR A 34 17.18 7.09 19.66
N ALA A 35 16.16 7.90 19.95
CA ALA A 35 16.17 9.35 19.71
C ALA A 35 17.04 10.06 20.76
N LEU A 36 17.78 11.10 20.35
CA LEU A 36 18.77 11.78 21.19
C LEU A 36 18.45 13.26 21.41
N THR A 37 18.86 13.80 22.56
CA THR A 37 18.93 15.24 22.83
C THR A 37 20.23 15.84 22.28
N GLU A 38 20.33 17.18 22.28
CA GLU A 38 21.45 17.93 21.66
C GLU A 38 22.81 17.64 22.33
N ASP A 39 22.81 17.22 23.60
CA ASP A 39 23.97 16.76 24.38
C ASP A 39 24.28 15.26 24.20
N GLY A 40 23.64 14.59 23.22
CA GLY A 40 23.89 13.20 22.84
C GLY A 40 23.32 12.16 23.80
N GLN A 41 22.50 12.56 24.78
CA GLN A 41 21.83 11.62 25.69
C GLN A 41 20.56 11.02 25.05
N PRO A 42 20.16 9.78 25.43
CA PRO A 42 18.85 9.25 25.08
C PRO A 42 17.69 10.14 25.55
N PHE A 43 16.73 10.41 24.67
CA PHE A 43 15.43 10.90 25.11
C PHE A 43 14.64 9.75 25.77
N PRO A 44 14.09 9.92 26.99
CA PRO A 44 13.38 8.84 27.68
C PRO A 44 12.13 8.36 26.95
N ALA A 45 12.03 7.06 26.69
CA ALA A 45 10.95 6.44 25.92
C ALA A 45 9.56 6.53 26.58
N ASP A 46 9.51 6.82 27.88
CA ASP A 46 8.30 7.00 28.69
C ASP A 46 7.74 8.44 28.68
N ARG A 47 8.49 9.41 28.13
CA ARG A 47 8.03 10.81 28.06
C ARG A 47 7.09 11.04 26.86
N PRO A 48 6.20 12.06 26.92
CA PRO A 48 5.32 12.40 25.81
C PRO A 48 6.12 12.79 24.54
N PRO A 49 5.84 12.19 23.37
CA PRO A 49 6.58 12.47 22.13
C PRO A 49 6.58 13.95 21.71
N THR A 50 5.54 14.70 22.08
CA THR A 50 5.47 16.15 21.88
C THR A 50 6.62 16.91 22.54
N GLU A 51 7.12 16.46 23.70
CA GLU A 51 8.24 17.13 24.37
C GLU A 51 9.55 16.99 23.57
N TYR A 52 9.68 15.93 22.77
CA TYR A 52 10.78 15.75 21.82
C TYR A 52 10.56 16.57 20.54
N HIS A 53 9.34 16.61 20.00
CA HIS A 53 9.01 17.44 18.83
C HIS A 53 9.25 18.93 19.12
N ASP A 54 8.86 19.39 20.31
CA ASP A 54 9.15 20.72 20.85
C ASP A 54 10.65 20.96 21.09
N HIS A 55 11.41 19.90 21.43
CA HIS A 55 12.87 19.98 21.57
C HIS A 55 13.53 20.23 20.21
N LEU A 56 13.15 19.46 19.19
CA LEU A 56 13.61 19.69 17.81
C LEU A 56 13.27 21.10 17.31
N ASP A 57 12.09 21.65 17.63
CA ASP A 57 11.72 23.04 17.26
C ASP A 57 12.60 24.13 17.89
N ARG A 58 13.20 23.85 19.06
CA ARG A 58 14.05 24.79 19.81
C ARG A 58 15.52 24.78 19.39
N ILE A 59 15.97 23.72 18.70
CA ILE A 59 17.37 23.54 18.30
C ILE A 59 17.53 23.61 16.78
N GLY A 60 18.79 23.71 16.33
CA GLY A 60 19.12 23.81 14.90
C GLY A 60 18.84 25.18 14.29
N ALA A 61 19.30 25.38 13.05
CA ALA A 61 19.06 26.61 12.32
C ALA A 61 17.64 26.67 11.73
N ARG A 62 17.05 27.86 11.70
CA ARG A 62 15.77 28.14 11.04
C ARG A 62 15.94 28.82 9.69
N TYR A 63 15.07 28.49 8.74
CA TYR A 63 15.13 28.99 7.35
C TYR A 63 13.76 29.44 6.83
N ASP A 64 13.77 30.42 5.94
CA ASP A 64 12.59 30.90 5.22
C ASP A 64 12.23 30.05 3.99
N ALA A 65 11.14 30.41 3.31
CA ALA A 65 10.66 29.75 2.09
C ALA A 65 11.54 30.00 0.83
N THR A 66 12.68 30.68 0.98
CA THR A 66 13.75 30.78 -0.03
C THR A 66 15.00 30.00 0.39
N GLY A 67 14.93 29.29 1.53
CA GLY A 67 16.03 28.50 2.08
C GLY A 67 17.13 29.30 2.75
N ARG A 68 16.90 30.60 3.04
CA ARG A 68 17.86 31.50 3.70
C ARG A 68 17.72 31.45 5.21
N PRO A 69 18.82 31.61 6.00
CA PRO A 69 18.73 31.66 7.45
C PRO A 69 17.82 32.79 7.93
N ALA A 70 16.80 32.45 8.69
CA ALA A 70 15.78 33.39 9.19
C ALA A 70 15.32 32.95 10.60
N PRO A 71 15.43 33.80 11.65
CA PRO A 71 15.06 33.40 13.01
C PRO A 71 13.59 32.95 13.14
N GLU A 72 12.67 33.68 12.52
CA GLU A 72 11.24 33.34 12.43
C GLU A 72 10.93 32.41 11.23
N GLY A 73 11.94 31.67 10.76
CA GLY A 73 11.82 30.74 9.64
C GLY A 73 10.96 29.52 9.99
N GLY A 74 10.07 29.16 9.06
CA GLY A 74 9.19 27.99 9.21
C GLY A 74 9.91 26.65 9.11
N PHE A 75 10.99 26.57 8.32
CA PHE A 75 11.82 25.36 8.24
C PHE A 75 12.81 25.30 9.41
N ASN A 76 13.03 24.11 9.96
CA ASN A 76 13.95 23.85 11.06
C ASN A 76 14.92 22.72 10.67
N ALA A 77 16.23 22.93 10.84
CA ALA A 77 17.27 21.99 10.44
C ALA A 77 17.20 20.60 11.12
N ALA A 78 16.73 20.55 12.37
CA ALA A 78 16.64 19.33 13.17
C ALA A 78 15.38 18.51 12.85
N LYS A 79 14.31 19.14 12.35
CA LYS A 79 13.15 18.42 11.78
C LYS A 79 13.34 18.05 10.30
N GLY A 80 14.08 18.86 9.55
CA GLY A 80 14.19 18.77 8.09
C GLY A 80 13.01 19.45 7.37
N GLU A 81 12.79 19.12 6.10
CA GLU A 81 11.71 19.74 5.31
C GLU A 81 10.36 19.01 5.34
N ASP A 82 10.31 17.76 5.81
CA ASP A 82 9.15 16.86 5.71
C ASP A 82 9.08 15.90 6.92
N PHE A 83 8.79 16.45 8.11
CA PHE A 83 8.73 15.72 9.39
C PHE A 83 7.42 14.93 9.58
N ALA A 84 6.38 15.30 8.82
CA ALA A 84 5.12 14.56 8.69
C ALA A 84 5.10 13.54 7.55
N GLY A 85 6.22 13.34 6.83
CA GLY A 85 6.33 12.39 5.72
C GLY A 85 5.88 10.97 6.09
N ASN A 86 4.94 10.42 5.33
CA ASN A 86 4.37 9.07 5.50
C ASN A 86 5.07 7.99 4.65
N GLY A 87 6.19 8.32 4.01
CA GLY A 87 6.99 7.44 3.18
C GLY A 87 6.35 7.10 1.83
N HIS A 88 5.31 7.79 1.38
CA HIS A 88 4.71 7.53 0.06
C HIS A 88 5.60 8.01 -1.10
N PHE A 89 5.66 7.18 -2.15
CA PHE A 89 6.14 7.51 -3.48
C PHE A 89 4.99 7.39 -4.48
N ALA A 90 4.90 8.34 -5.41
CA ALA A 90 3.92 8.34 -6.49
C ALA A 90 4.49 9.02 -7.73
N VAL A 91 3.98 8.64 -8.91
CA VAL A 91 4.36 9.22 -10.21
C VAL A 91 3.12 9.78 -10.93
N ASP A 92 3.32 10.85 -11.70
CA ASP A 92 2.42 11.29 -12.78
C ASP A 92 3.30 11.38 -14.03
N ALA A 93 3.32 10.30 -14.80
CA ALA A 93 4.23 10.10 -15.92
C ALA A 93 3.48 9.49 -17.11
N ARG A 94 3.92 9.84 -18.31
CA ARG A 94 3.31 9.40 -19.57
C ARG A 94 4.37 8.94 -20.56
N ILE A 95 4.02 7.95 -21.37
CA ILE A 95 4.79 7.53 -22.55
C ILE A 95 4.83 8.72 -23.51
N ALA A 96 6.01 9.00 -24.05
CA ALA A 96 6.31 10.27 -24.71
C ALA A 96 7.05 10.13 -26.05
N ALA A 97 7.55 8.92 -26.32
CA ALA A 97 7.95 8.38 -27.61
C ALA A 97 8.11 6.86 -27.48
N VAL A 98 8.04 6.14 -28.59
CA VAL A 98 8.41 4.72 -28.68
C VAL A 98 9.52 4.53 -29.72
N GLU A 99 10.42 3.57 -29.50
CA GLU A 99 11.55 3.27 -30.39
C GLU A 99 11.43 1.82 -30.89
N GLY A 100 10.84 1.63 -32.07
CA GLY A 100 10.73 0.32 -32.72
C GLY A 100 11.94 -0.06 -33.58
N SER A 101 12.80 0.92 -33.89
CA SER A 101 14.04 0.82 -34.66
C SER A 101 15.02 1.87 -34.15
N ALA A 102 16.32 1.56 -34.09
CA ALA A 102 17.28 2.41 -33.39
C ALA A 102 17.38 3.84 -33.98
N GLY A 103 17.22 4.85 -33.13
CA GLY A 103 17.17 6.26 -33.51
C GLY A 103 15.84 6.72 -34.13
N ALA A 104 14.92 5.80 -34.45
CA ALA A 104 13.61 6.10 -35.03
C ALA A 104 12.54 6.18 -33.92
N LEU A 105 12.43 7.36 -33.32
CA LEU A 105 11.42 7.69 -32.32
C LEU A 105 10.08 8.03 -33.00
N ASP A 106 9.04 7.26 -32.68
CA ASP A 106 7.65 7.57 -33.04
C ASP A 106 6.96 8.32 -31.89
N THR A 107 6.19 9.35 -32.21
CA THR A 107 5.36 10.13 -31.28
C THR A 107 3.86 10.02 -31.53
N GLU A 108 3.45 9.28 -32.57
CA GLU A 108 2.06 9.13 -33.00
C GLU A 108 1.51 7.72 -32.73
N ASP A 109 2.34 6.78 -32.27
CA ASP A 109 1.94 5.44 -31.80
C ASP A 109 0.90 5.53 -30.67
N ALA A 110 -0.07 4.62 -30.67
CA ALA A 110 -1.22 4.62 -29.76
C ALA A 110 -0.86 4.50 -28.26
N ALA A 111 0.35 4.08 -27.91
CA ALA A 111 0.85 4.09 -26.54
C ALA A 111 1.28 5.49 -26.05
N VAL A 112 1.57 6.43 -26.95
CA VAL A 112 2.04 7.78 -26.60
C VAL A 112 0.93 8.60 -25.92
N GLY A 113 1.28 9.36 -24.89
CA GLY A 113 0.35 10.11 -24.03
C GLY A 113 -0.34 9.27 -22.95
N ARG A 114 -0.30 7.93 -23.05
CA ARG A 114 -0.84 7.01 -22.04
C ARG A 114 0.03 6.97 -20.77
N ALA A 115 -0.58 6.60 -19.64
CA ALA A 115 0.05 6.68 -18.32
C ALA A 115 1.11 5.59 -18.07
N VAL A 116 2.03 5.89 -17.15
CA VAL A 116 2.98 4.96 -16.54
C VAL A 116 2.87 5.12 -15.02
N ASP A 117 2.42 4.08 -14.33
CA ASP A 117 2.13 4.09 -12.91
C ASP A 117 3.05 3.15 -12.11
N MET A 118 3.27 3.50 -10.84
CA MET A 118 4.07 2.74 -9.89
C MET A 118 3.28 2.60 -8.58
N TRP A 119 2.59 1.47 -8.46
CA TRP A 119 1.70 1.15 -7.34
C TRP A 119 2.43 0.41 -6.23
N GLY A 120 1.81 0.39 -5.06
CA GLY A 120 2.16 -0.53 -3.98
C GLY A 120 1.65 -1.94 -4.27
N HIS A 121 2.09 -2.89 -3.46
CA HIS A 121 1.49 -4.21 -3.34
C HIS A 121 0.02 -4.07 -2.92
N TYR A 122 -0.83 -4.98 -3.40
CA TYR A 122 -2.15 -5.21 -2.82
C TYR A 122 -2.03 -5.53 -1.32
N ASN A 123 -3.08 -5.26 -0.55
CA ASN A 123 -3.13 -5.53 0.88
C ASN A 123 -4.29 -6.47 1.20
N GLU A 124 -4.00 -7.78 1.19
CA GLU A 124 -4.95 -8.87 1.47
C GLU A 124 -5.80 -8.66 2.72
N TYR A 125 -5.25 -7.99 3.74
CA TYR A 125 -5.90 -7.82 5.05
C TYR A 125 -6.92 -6.67 5.11
N LEU A 126 -6.77 -5.67 4.24
CA LEU A 126 -7.67 -4.51 4.17
C LEU A 126 -8.52 -4.51 2.88
N ALA A 127 -8.17 -5.35 1.91
CA ALA A 127 -8.75 -5.38 0.58
C ALA A 127 -8.76 -3.98 -0.07
N THR A 128 -7.59 -3.49 -0.49
CA THR A 128 -7.42 -2.10 -0.95
C THR A 128 -6.87 -1.99 -2.36
N THR A 129 -7.45 -1.07 -3.14
CA THR A 129 -6.87 -0.54 -4.38
C THR A 129 -6.02 0.70 -4.11
N VAL A 130 -5.41 1.27 -5.16
CA VAL A 130 -4.66 2.56 -5.14
C VAL A 130 -3.53 2.62 -4.11
N ASN A 131 -3.00 1.45 -3.72
CA ASN A 131 -1.86 1.33 -2.82
C ASN A 131 -0.66 2.09 -3.40
N ARG A 132 0.09 2.79 -2.54
CA ARG A 132 1.22 3.61 -2.98
C ARG A 132 2.54 2.87 -2.81
N ALA A 133 3.43 3.08 -3.77
CA ALA A 133 4.84 2.74 -3.63
C ALA A 133 5.45 3.49 -2.42
N ARG A 134 6.60 3.03 -1.92
CA ARG A 134 7.29 3.61 -0.76
C ARG A 134 8.64 4.21 -1.11
N VAL A 135 9.02 5.22 -0.33
CA VAL A 135 10.36 5.80 -0.25
C VAL A 135 10.80 5.85 1.22
N PHE A 136 11.98 5.33 1.53
CA PHE A 136 12.53 5.26 2.88
C PHE A 136 14.07 5.29 2.85
N ASP A 137 14.70 5.71 3.94
CA ASP A 137 16.15 5.55 4.10
C ASP A 137 16.48 4.23 4.79
N LEU A 138 17.41 3.46 4.23
CA LEU A 138 18.03 2.32 4.93
C LEU A 138 18.98 2.80 6.04
N ASP A 139 19.69 3.89 5.76
CA ASP A 139 20.59 4.64 6.66
C ASP A 139 20.22 6.13 6.57
N PRO A 140 19.37 6.65 7.47
CA PRO A 140 18.96 8.05 7.46
C PRO A 140 20.10 9.04 7.74
N ALA A 141 21.24 8.58 8.25
CA ALA A 141 22.44 9.41 8.35
C ALA A 141 23.22 9.47 7.02
N SER A 142 22.72 8.86 5.93
CA SER A 142 23.35 8.84 4.60
C SER A 142 22.36 9.09 3.44
N PRO A 143 22.47 10.21 2.69
CA PRO A 143 21.60 10.53 1.55
C PRO A 143 21.91 9.72 0.27
N TRP A 144 22.57 8.57 0.44
CA TRP A 144 22.88 7.55 -0.56
C TRP A 144 21.94 6.33 -0.46
N THR A 145 21.08 6.28 0.56
CA THR A 145 20.30 5.07 0.87
C THR A 145 18.79 5.26 0.81
N THR A 146 18.35 6.40 0.27
CA THR A 146 16.94 6.75 0.00
C THR A 146 16.38 5.82 -1.08
N THR A 147 15.85 4.71 -0.63
CA THR A 147 15.48 3.53 -1.42
C THR A 147 14.00 3.60 -1.81
N LEU A 148 13.70 3.20 -3.05
CA LEU A 148 12.34 3.09 -3.55
C LEU A 148 11.85 1.64 -3.48
N MET A 149 10.54 1.48 -3.30
CA MET A 149 9.87 0.18 -3.31
C MET A 149 8.54 0.30 -4.03
N VAL A 150 8.48 -0.28 -5.22
CA VAL A 150 7.26 -0.50 -6.01
C VAL A 150 6.77 -1.92 -5.70
N GLY A 151 5.46 -2.16 -5.77
CA GLY A 151 4.88 -3.51 -5.66
C GLY A 151 4.19 -3.99 -6.93
N GLN A 152 3.61 -3.06 -7.70
CA GLN A 152 3.02 -3.35 -9.00
C GLN A 152 3.41 -2.20 -9.96
N PHE A 153 3.90 -2.55 -11.15
CA PHE A 153 4.14 -1.62 -12.24
C PHE A 153 3.08 -1.81 -13.31
N SER A 154 2.58 -0.73 -13.90
CA SER A 154 1.57 -0.82 -14.96
C SER A 154 1.66 0.37 -15.91
N PHE A 155 1.46 0.15 -17.21
CA PHE A 155 1.51 1.22 -18.21
C PHE A 155 0.43 1.05 -19.29
N GLY A 156 0.09 2.15 -19.97
CA GLY A 156 -0.76 2.13 -21.15
C GLY A 156 -2.26 2.35 -20.92
N ARG A 157 -2.71 2.74 -19.71
CA ARG A 157 -4.08 3.24 -19.51
C ARG A 157 -4.26 4.66 -20.04
N SER A 158 -5.49 5.05 -20.38
CA SER A 158 -5.81 6.40 -20.85
C SER A 158 -7.05 6.98 -20.15
N GLY A 159 -6.84 7.55 -18.96
CA GLY A 159 -7.92 7.97 -18.06
C GLY A 159 -8.04 6.97 -16.93
N ARG A 160 -9.26 6.53 -16.62
CA ARG A 160 -9.54 5.43 -15.69
C ARG A 160 -9.35 4.10 -16.43
N SER A 161 -8.78 3.09 -15.77
CA SER A 161 -8.57 1.77 -16.38
C SER A 161 -9.86 1.09 -16.88
N HIS A 162 -11.01 1.35 -16.25
CA HIS A 162 -12.30 0.82 -16.73
C HIS A 162 -12.88 1.53 -17.96
N ASP A 163 -12.25 2.64 -18.42
CA ASP A 163 -12.60 3.28 -19.70
C ASP A 163 -11.64 2.89 -20.83
N VAL A 164 -10.33 2.92 -20.54
CA VAL A 164 -9.24 2.49 -21.44
C VAL A 164 -8.17 1.86 -20.56
N GLY A 165 -8.15 0.52 -20.56
CA GLY A 165 -7.34 -0.31 -19.68
C GLY A 165 -5.83 -0.14 -19.84
N TYR A 166 -5.10 -0.71 -18.89
CA TYR A 166 -3.67 -0.87 -19.02
C TYR A 166 -3.31 -1.72 -20.25
N MET A 167 -2.13 -1.50 -20.81
CA MET A 167 -1.55 -2.36 -21.85
C MET A 167 -0.81 -3.54 -21.21
N ALA A 168 -0.12 -3.31 -20.10
CA ALA A 168 0.49 -4.35 -19.29
C ALA A 168 0.58 -3.95 -17.82
N GLY A 169 0.61 -4.95 -16.95
CA GLY A 169 0.88 -4.81 -15.53
C GLY A 169 1.59 -6.05 -14.97
N GLY A 170 2.29 -5.92 -13.84
CA GLY A 170 2.93 -7.05 -13.17
C GLY A 170 3.58 -6.65 -11.84
N ALA A 171 3.99 -7.64 -11.05
CA ALA A 171 4.55 -7.42 -9.73
C ALA A 171 6.00 -6.90 -9.82
N VAL A 172 6.42 -6.14 -8.81
CA VAL A 172 7.80 -5.66 -8.65
C VAL A 172 8.31 -6.08 -7.30
N ARG A 173 9.39 -6.87 -7.27
CA ARG A 173 9.90 -7.50 -6.04
C ARG A 173 11.29 -6.97 -5.66
N GLY A 174 11.42 -6.59 -4.39
CA GLY A 174 12.67 -6.20 -3.74
C GLY A 174 12.78 -4.70 -3.42
N PHE A 175 14.01 -4.27 -3.18
CA PHE A 175 14.36 -2.87 -2.91
C PHE A 175 15.08 -2.27 -4.12
N HIS A 176 14.79 -1.00 -4.43
CA HIS A 176 15.32 -0.29 -5.60
C HIS A 176 16.18 0.88 -5.14
N PRO A 177 17.39 0.61 -4.59
CA PRO A 177 18.28 1.66 -4.12
C PRO A 177 18.75 2.53 -5.30
N PRO A 178 19.03 3.81 -5.06
CA PRO A 178 19.61 4.69 -6.06
C PRO A 178 21.03 4.19 -6.42
N ARG A 179 21.35 4.15 -7.71
CA ARG A 179 22.64 3.64 -8.20
C ARG A 179 23.59 4.76 -8.58
N TRP A 180 23.21 5.56 -9.58
CA TRP A 180 24.02 6.71 -9.99
C TRP A 180 23.53 7.96 -9.29
N HIS A 181 24.29 8.41 -8.29
CA HIS A 181 24.14 9.71 -7.68
C HIS A 181 24.99 10.72 -8.45
N HIS A 182 24.36 11.75 -9.02
CA HIS A 182 25.06 12.87 -9.62
C HIS A 182 24.74 14.13 -8.80
N THR A 183 25.62 14.45 -7.85
CA THR A 183 25.44 15.51 -6.83
C THR A 183 25.42 16.93 -7.41
N GLY A 184 26.03 17.15 -8.57
CA GLY A 184 25.99 18.39 -9.34
C GLY A 184 25.32 18.23 -10.71
N HIS A 185 24.24 17.44 -10.81
CA HIS A 185 23.49 17.29 -12.06
C HIS A 185 22.86 18.61 -12.48
N VAL A 186 22.21 19.34 -11.58
CA VAL A 186 21.78 20.73 -11.82
C VAL A 186 22.88 21.66 -11.30
N ARG A 187 23.29 22.64 -12.12
CA ARG A 187 24.27 23.65 -11.70
C ARG A 187 23.66 24.58 -10.66
N THR A 188 24.47 25.02 -9.71
CA THR A 188 24.07 26.01 -8.70
C THR A 188 23.58 27.30 -9.35
N GLY A 189 22.40 27.75 -8.95
CA GLY A 189 21.80 29.01 -9.39
C GLY A 189 20.69 29.46 -8.45
N PRO A 190 19.78 30.36 -8.85
CA PRO A 190 18.92 31.10 -7.92
C PRO A 190 18.03 30.28 -6.97
N GLN A 191 17.72 29.01 -7.28
CA GLN A 191 16.97 28.12 -6.40
C GLN A 191 17.83 27.41 -5.34
N SER A 192 19.14 27.24 -5.58
CA SER A 192 20.04 26.44 -4.74
C SER A 192 21.25 27.21 -4.19
N GLU A 193 21.60 28.37 -4.75
CA GLU A 193 22.77 29.18 -4.37
C GLU A 193 22.68 29.67 -2.92
N GLY A 194 23.27 28.92 -1.98
CA GLY A 194 23.20 29.20 -0.54
C GLY A 194 21.82 28.96 0.06
N HIS A 195 21.02 28.05 -0.53
CA HIS A 195 19.88 27.40 0.11
C HIS A 195 20.40 26.21 0.92
N TRP A 196 19.86 25.98 2.12
CA TRP A 196 20.27 24.86 2.99
C TRP A 196 20.06 23.43 2.43
N LEU A 197 19.41 23.28 1.26
CA LEU A 197 19.16 22.01 0.57
C LEU A 197 19.93 21.90 -0.76
N ALA A 198 20.93 22.75 -1.02
CA ALA A 198 21.65 22.81 -2.29
C ALA A 198 22.09 21.43 -2.84
N ASP A 199 22.68 20.57 -1.98
CA ASP A 199 23.19 19.24 -2.36
C ASP A 199 22.10 18.18 -2.62
N ARG A 200 20.82 18.55 -2.46
CA ARG A 200 19.64 17.78 -2.87
C ARG A 200 18.92 18.41 -4.06
N LEU A 201 18.80 19.74 -4.09
CA LEU A 201 18.24 20.49 -5.24
C LEU A 201 19.08 20.31 -6.51
N ASN A 202 20.41 20.27 -6.37
CA ASN A 202 21.36 20.06 -7.47
C ASN A 202 21.53 18.59 -7.89
N ARG A 203 20.91 17.65 -7.15
CA ARG A 203 21.15 16.20 -7.30
C ARG A 203 20.22 15.58 -8.35
N SER A 204 20.73 14.56 -9.05
CA SER A 204 19.89 13.51 -9.61
C SER A 204 20.27 12.13 -9.10
N VAL A 205 19.31 11.21 -9.12
CA VAL A 205 19.49 9.78 -8.81
C VAL A 205 18.88 8.92 -9.90
N VAL A 206 19.49 7.77 -10.19
CA VAL A 206 18.95 6.75 -11.12
C VAL A 206 18.52 5.53 -10.33
N HIS A 207 17.29 5.07 -10.59
CA HIS A 207 16.74 3.82 -10.08
C HIS A 207 16.43 2.88 -11.24
N GLN A 208 16.46 1.59 -10.97
CA GLN A 208 16.06 0.55 -11.93
C GLN A 208 15.40 -0.61 -11.19
N PHE A 209 14.39 -1.19 -11.81
CA PHE A 209 13.79 -2.45 -11.40
C PHE A 209 13.38 -3.26 -12.64
N VAL A 210 12.93 -4.49 -12.40
CA VAL A 210 12.37 -5.37 -13.44
C VAL A 210 10.98 -5.84 -13.06
N VAL A 211 10.17 -6.11 -14.08
CA VAL A 211 8.97 -6.93 -13.99
C VAL A 211 9.32 -8.23 -14.69
N ASP A 212 9.66 -9.26 -13.92
CA ASP A 212 10.04 -10.57 -14.45
C ASP A 212 8.79 -11.24 -15.06
N ARG A 213 8.94 -11.99 -16.17
CA ARG A 213 7.82 -12.74 -16.74
C ARG A 213 7.26 -13.80 -15.77
N GLU A 214 8.08 -14.22 -14.79
CA GLU A 214 7.70 -15.15 -13.71
C GLU A 214 7.08 -14.42 -12.50
N ASP A 215 7.22 -13.09 -12.39
CA ASP A 215 6.63 -12.22 -11.35
C ASP A 215 5.30 -11.59 -11.84
N GLU A 216 4.37 -12.43 -12.31
CA GLU A 216 2.97 -12.06 -12.65
C GLU A 216 2.79 -10.98 -13.74
N LEU A 217 3.75 -10.83 -14.66
CA LEU A 217 3.60 -9.97 -15.83
C LEU A 217 2.44 -10.43 -16.74
N ARG A 218 1.45 -9.55 -16.93
CA ARG A 218 0.26 -9.76 -17.77
C ARG A 218 0.19 -8.71 -18.87
N TRP A 219 -0.13 -9.16 -20.07
CA TRP A 219 -0.51 -8.32 -21.20
C TRP A 219 -2.03 -8.26 -21.29
N LEU A 220 -2.57 -7.06 -21.41
CA LEU A 220 -4.00 -6.77 -21.35
C LEU A 220 -4.50 -6.30 -22.72
N GLN A 221 -5.83 -6.24 -22.92
CA GLN A 221 -6.46 -6.02 -24.24
C GLN A 221 -5.93 -4.81 -25.01
N GLU A 222 -5.55 -3.72 -24.33
CA GLU A 222 -5.02 -2.52 -24.97
C GLU A 222 -3.60 -2.67 -25.54
N ALA A 223 -2.88 -3.76 -25.24
CA ALA A 223 -1.55 -4.04 -25.80
C ALA A 223 -1.56 -4.09 -27.34
N ASP A 224 -2.59 -4.69 -27.93
CA ASP A 224 -2.75 -4.82 -29.38
C ASP A 224 -3.06 -3.47 -30.09
N ALA A 225 -3.34 -2.40 -29.34
CA ALA A 225 -3.51 -1.06 -29.92
C ALA A 225 -2.19 -0.44 -30.41
N SER A 226 -1.03 -0.89 -29.91
CA SER A 226 0.30 -0.39 -30.30
C SER A 226 1.15 -1.51 -30.91
N PRO A 227 1.59 -1.41 -32.18
CA PRO A 227 2.49 -2.39 -32.79
C PRO A 227 3.83 -2.54 -32.05
N VAL A 228 4.28 -1.49 -31.37
CA VAL A 228 5.49 -1.51 -30.53
C VAL A 228 5.24 -2.33 -29.26
N VAL A 229 4.09 -2.15 -28.60
CA VAL A 229 3.74 -2.91 -27.39
C VAL A 229 3.43 -4.37 -27.72
N ALA A 230 2.71 -4.65 -28.80
CA ALA A 230 2.49 -6.01 -29.28
C ALA A 230 3.82 -6.74 -29.54
N ARG A 231 4.78 -6.10 -30.23
CA ARG A 231 6.12 -6.69 -30.39
C ARG A 231 6.87 -6.89 -29.07
N LEU A 232 6.66 -6.02 -28.07
CA LEU A 232 7.27 -6.18 -26.75
C LEU A 232 6.69 -7.37 -25.98
N ARG A 233 5.38 -7.61 -26.08
CA ARG A 233 4.71 -8.85 -25.63
C ARG A 233 5.33 -10.06 -26.31
N ASP A 234 5.33 -10.06 -27.64
CA ASP A 234 5.68 -11.24 -28.43
C ASP A 234 7.12 -11.72 -28.15
N LEU A 235 8.05 -10.80 -27.83
CA LEU A 235 9.41 -11.13 -27.37
C LEU A 235 9.44 -11.80 -25.98
N VAL A 236 8.63 -11.34 -25.03
CA VAL A 236 8.59 -11.88 -23.66
C VAL A 236 7.84 -13.22 -23.61
N GLU A 237 6.70 -13.31 -24.29
CA GLU A 237 5.91 -14.55 -24.39
C GLU A 237 6.61 -15.62 -25.24
N GLY A 238 7.33 -15.21 -26.29
CA GLY A 238 8.20 -16.08 -27.08
C GLY A 238 9.48 -16.55 -26.37
N GLY A 239 9.82 -15.95 -25.22
CA GLY A 239 11.04 -16.27 -24.48
C GLY A 239 12.34 -15.72 -25.12
N GLU A 240 12.23 -14.72 -26.00
CA GLU A 240 13.38 -13.92 -26.45
C GLU A 240 13.83 -12.89 -25.40
N ALA A 241 12.98 -12.60 -24.40
CA ALA A 241 13.30 -11.80 -23.22
C ALA A 241 12.72 -12.42 -21.94
N ASP A 242 13.39 -12.23 -20.81
CA ASP A 242 13.00 -12.75 -19.49
C ASP A 242 11.95 -11.86 -18.77
N GLY A 243 11.66 -10.68 -19.29
CA GLY A 243 10.69 -9.75 -18.73
C GLY A 243 10.89 -8.32 -19.24
N LEU A 244 10.48 -7.33 -18.43
CA LEU A 244 10.64 -5.91 -18.69
C LEU A 244 11.61 -5.27 -17.70
N VAL A 245 12.49 -4.38 -18.18
CA VAL A 245 13.31 -3.50 -17.33
C VAL A 245 12.76 -2.08 -17.39
N VAL A 246 12.64 -1.47 -16.21
CA VAL A 246 12.17 -0.09 -16.03
C VAL A 246 13.30 0.70 -15.37
N GLN A 247 13.95 1.57 -16.13
CA GLN A 247 14.96 2.49 -15.62
C GLN A 247 14.42 3.92 -15.64
N PHE A 248 14.62 4.66 -14.56
CA PHE A 248 14.23 6.07 -14.48
C PHE A 248 15.18 6.89 -13.61
N ALA A 249 15.19 8.20 -13.86
CA ALA A 249 15.93 9.17 -13.07
C ALA A 249 15.00 10.20 -12.44
N LEU A 250 15.29 10.53 -11.18
CA LEU A 250 14.72 11.67 -10.47
C LEU A 250 15.72 12.81 -10.48
N SER A 251 15.28 14.01 -10.84
CA SER A 251 16.12 15.22 -10.92
C SER A 251 15.30 16.48 -10.67
N HIS A 252 15.95 17.65 -10.55
CA HIS A 252 15.28 18.95 -10.47
C HIS A 252 14.19 18.99 -9.38
N LEU A 253 14.56 18.63 -8.15
CA LEU A 253 13.69 18.75 -6.98
C LEU A 253 13.23 20.20 -6.82
N ALA A 254 11.92 20.41 -6.79
CA ALA A 254 11.35 21.72 -6.51
C ALA A 254 11.65 22.13 -5.05
N ALA A 255 12.17 23.34 -4.85
CA ALA A 255 12.43 23.87 -3.51
C ALA A 255 11.13 23.95 -2.69
N PRO A 256 11.08 23.40 -1.47
CA PRO A 256 9.87 23.40 -0.65
C PRO A 256 9.56 24.82 -0.17
N ARG A 257 8.29 25.24 -0.30
CA ARG A 257 7.84 26.59 0.10
C ARG A 257 7.20 26.62 1.49
N VAL A 258 6.79 25.47 1.99
CA VAL A 258 6.19 25.23 3.31
C VAL A 258 6.80 23.91 3.82
N PRO A 259 7.04 23.74 5.14
CA PRO A 259 7.37 22.44 5.72
C PRO A 259 6.28 21.38 5.46
N ASP A 260 6.60 20.12 5.73
CA ASP A 260 5.64 19.00 5.74
C ASP A 260 4.83 18.92 4.43
N THR A 261 5.56 19.13 3.32
CA THR A 261 5.03 19.21 1.96
C THR A 261 5.79 18.24 1.05
N PRO A 262 5.12 17.28 0.39
CA PRO A 262 5.77 16.28 -0.46
C PRO A 262 6.70 16.89 -1.52
N GLY A 263 7.96 16.45 -1.53
CA GLY A 263 8.97 16.88 -2.50
C GLY A 263 8.63 16.41 -3.91
N ARG A 264 8.67 17.32 -4.89
CA ARG A 264 8.34 17.05 -6.30
C ARG A 264 9.59 17.08 -7.18
N TRP A 265 9.77 16.04 -7.98
CA TRP A 265 10.90 15.84 -8.89
C TRP A 265 10.45 15.83 -10.34
N GLN A 266 11.31 16.22 -11.27
CA GLN A 266 11.19 15.79 -12.66
C GLN A 266 11.61 14.32 -12.79
N LEU A 267 10.83 13.55 -13.54
CA LEU A 267 11.07 12.14 -13.82
C LEU A 267 11.18 11.92 -15.34
N ARG A 268 12.18 11.12 -15.75
CA ARG A 268 12.31 10.55 -17.11
C ARG A 268 12.81 9.11 -17.01
N GLY A 269 12.38 8.24 -17.92
CA GLY A 269 12.76 6.83 -17.92
C GLY A 269 12.43 6.09 -19.22
N THR A 270 12.80 4.81 -19.25
CA THR A 270 12.62 3.89 -20.38
C THR A 270 12.14 2.53 -19.87
N ILE A 271 11.18 1.94 -20.58
CA ILE A 271 10.73 0.54 -20.48
C ILE A 271 11.32 -0.19 -21.69
N ALA A 272 11.89 -1.38 -21.50
CA ALA A 272 12.48 -2.19 -22.57
C ALA A 272 12.47 -3.69 -22.21
N PRO A 273 12.80 -4.61 -23.15
CA PRO A 273 13.05 -6.00 -22.84
C PRO A 273 14.20 -6.14 -21.85
N TRP A 274 14.10 -7.11 -20.94
CA TRP A 274 15.14 -7.48 -19.98
C TRP A 274 15.59 -8.92 -20.18
N HIS A 275 16.89 -9.16 -20.02
CA HIS A 275 17.47 -10.51 -19.98
C HIS A 275 18.01 -10.81 -18.59
N ARG A 276 17.80 -12.02 -18.08
CA ARG A 276 18.29 -12.52 -16.77
C ARG A 276 19.83 -12.57 -16.68
N SER A 277 20.54 -12.35 -17.80
CA SER A 277 21.98 -12.09 -17.84
C SER A 277 22.39 -10.68 -17.38
N GLU A 278 21.48 -9.71 -17.40
CA GLU A 278 21.68 -8.32 -16.94
C GLU A 278 21.37 -8.16 -15.44
N PRO A 279 21.88 -7.10 -14.77
CA PRO A 279 21.43 -6.74 -13.44
C PRO A 279 19.95 -6.31 -13.43
N ARG A 280 19.18 -6.74 -12.43
CA ARG A 280 17.82 -6.26 -12.16
C ARG A 280 17.83 -4.77 -11.80
N THR A 281 18.72 -4.35 -10.89
CA THR A 281 18.63 -3.04 -10.21
C THR A 281 19.80 -2.09 -10.50
N HIS A 282 20.64 -2.37 -11.51
CA HIS A 282 21.71 -1.47 -11.99
C HIS A 282 21.72 -1.39 -13.53
N PRO A 283 21.98 -0.20 -14.12
CA PRO A 283 22.12 -0.06 -15.58
C PRO A 283 23.06 -1.08 -16.22
N ALA A 284 22.60 -1.77 -17.27
CA ALA A 284 23.37 -2.72 -18.06
C ALA A 284 24.37 -2.01 -19.01
N GLY A 285 25.20 -2.79 -19.71
CA GLY A 285 26.19 -2.32 -20.69
C GLY A 285 27.57 -1.97 -20.12
N ARG A 286 28.43 -1.41 -20.97
CA ARG A 286 29.82 -1.03 -20.66
C ARG A 286 29.84 0.27 -19.85
N LEU A 287 30.13 0.18 -18.55
CA LEU A 287 30.09 1.32 -17.62
C LEU A 287 31.30 2.25 -17.82
N LEU A 288 31.05 3.49 -18.23
CA LEU A 288 32.06 4.56 -18.30
C LEU A 288 31.87 5.52 -17.12
N VAL A 289 32.95 5.78 -16.39
CA VAL A 289 32.98 6.60 -15.15
C VAL A 289 33.97 7.75 -15.28
N PRO A 290 33.76 8.88 -14.59
CA PRO A 290 34.77 9.95 -14.51
C PRO A 290 35.99 9.50 -13.67
N GLY A 291 37.07 10.27 -13.75
CA GLY A 291 38.15 10.19 -12.75
C GLY A 291 37.70 10.64 -11.36
N ARG A 292 38.57 10.50 -10.34
CA ARG A 292 38.32 11.07 -8.99
C ARG A 292 37.96 12.56 -9.10
N ARG A 293 37.24 13.10 -8.11
CA ARG A 293 36.76 14.50 -8.12
C ARG A 293 37.87 15.54 -8.39
N GLU A 294 39.09 15.29 -7.91
CA GLU A 294 40.32 16.08 -8.14
C GLU A 294 40.81 16.08 -9.60
N GLN A 295 40.44 15.07 -10.38
CA GLN A 295 40.86 14.79 -11.75
C GLN A 295 39.74 15.03 -12.78
N ARG A 296 38.51 15.31 -12.32
CA ARG A 296 37.33 15.52 -13.18
C ARG A 296 37.29 16.98 -13.66
N PRO A 297 37.19 17.24 -14.98
CA PRO A 297 36.95 18.59 -15.50
C PRO A 297 35.68 19.20 -14.90
N ALA A 298 35.75 20.47 -14.47
CA ALA A 298 34.60 21.15 -13.88
C ALA A 298 33.46 21.28 -14.91
N GLY A 299 32.29 20.72 -14.60
CA GLY A 299 31.15 20.64 -15.54
C GLY A 299 31.22 19.48 -16.55
N GLY A 300 32.23 18.63 -16.49
CA GLY A 300 32.33 17.43 -17.32
C GLY A 300 31.26 16.37 -16.97
N PRO A 301 31.02 15.39 -17.85
CA PRO A 301 29.97 14.39 -17.68
C PRO A 301 30.19 13.48 -16.46
N HIS A 302 29.12 12.80 -16.09
CA HIS A 302 29.05 11.76 -15.07
C HIS A 302 28.94 10.37 -15.74
N ASN A 303 28.70 9.33 -14.95
CA ASN A 303 28.51 7.96 -15.42
C ASN A 303 27.51 7.87 -16.59
N LEU A 304 27.84 6.97 -17.51
CA LEU A 304 26.93 6.45 -18.54
C LEU A 304 27.29 4.99 -18.81
N THR A 305 26.39 4.24 -19.46
CA THR A 305 26.72 2.93 -20.02
C THR A 305 26.63 2.94 -21.54
N VAL A 306 27.39 2.06 -22.20
CA VAL A 306 27.48 1.96 -23.67
C VAL A 306 27.30 0.52 -24.12
N GLU A 307 26.60 0.29 -25.24
CA GLU A 307 26.74 -0.92 -26.04
C GLU A 307 27.29 -0.58 -27.43
N VAL A 308 28.17 -1.43 -27.94
CA VAL A 308 28.73 -1.33 -29.29
C VAL A 308 28.35 -2.62 -30.03
N THR A 309 27.44 -2.46 -30.99
CA THR A 309 27.06 -3.49 -31.96
C THR A 309 27.94 -3.36 -33.21
N ASP A 310 27.67 -4.11 -34.28
CA ASP A 310 28.47 -3.99 -35.51
C ASP A 310 28.11 -2.74 -36.35
N ASP A 311 26.87 -2.24 -36.26
CA ASP A 311 26.38 -1.06 -37.01
C ASP A 311 26.19 0.20 -36.14
N LEU A 312 25.95 0.02 -34.83
CA LEU A 312 25.48 1.08 -33.93
C LEU A 312 26.17 1.06 -32.56
N VAL A 313 26.39 2.26 -32.02
CA VAL A 313 26.70 2.51 -30.62
C VAL A 313 25.49 3.14 -29.95
N THR A 314 24.97 2.50 -28.90
CA THR A 314 23.95 3.11 -28.03
C THR A 314 24.62 3.55 -26.72
N LEU A 315 24.25 4.73 -26.22
CA LEU A 315 24.68 5.28 -24.95
C LEU A 315 23.47 5.56 -24.05
N ASN A 316 23.50 5.07 -22.82
CA ASN A 316 22.55 5.45 -21.77
C ASN A 316 23.11 6.64 -21.00
N MET A 317 22.64 7.84 -21.33
CA MET A 317 23.12 9.11 -20.78
C MET A 317 22.13 9.71 -19.75
N VAL A 318 21.15 8.96 -19.25
CA VAL A 318 19.96 9.43 -18.49
C VAL A 318 20.23 10.53 -17.44
N THR A 319 21.37 10.51 -16.74
CA THR A 319 21.83 11.58 -15.80
C THR A 319 23.27 12.05 -16.04
N ALA A 320 23.90 11.58 -17.14
CA ALA A 320 25.33 11.79 -17.42
C ALA A 320 25.68 13.27 -17.63
N LEU A 321 24.82 14.02 -18.31
CA LEU A 321 25.05 15.42 -18.64
C LEU A 321 24.54 16.36 -17.54
N PRO A 322 25.33 17.34 -17.08
CA PRO A 322 24.83 18.42 -16.23
C PRO A 322 23.85 19.34 -16.95
N THR A 323 23.00 20.01 -16.19
CA THR A 323 21.93 20.90 -16.64
C THR A 323 21.97 22.27 -15.95
N GLU A 324 21.50 23.29 -16.65
CA GLU A 324 21.26 24.61 -16.08
C GLU A 324 19.97 24.62 -15.23
N PRO A 325 19.91 25.43 -14.16
CA PRO A 325 18.73 25.49 -13.30
C PRO A 325 17.49 26.00 -14.01
N LEU A 326 16.35 25.38 -13.70
CA LEU A 326 15.04 25.78 -14.24
C LEU A 326 14.62 27.17 -13.73
N PRO A 327 13.90 27.96 -14.54
CA PRO A 327 13.21 29.16 -14.06
C PRO A 327 12.26 28.82 -12.90
N ALA A 328 12.09 29.76 -11.95
CA ALA A 328 11.14 29.59 -10.85
C ALA A 328 9.71 29.48 -11.40
N ALA A 329 9.10 28.30 -11.27
CA ALA A 329 7.75 28.06 -11.78
C ALA A 329 6.72 28.94 -11.05
N ALA A 330 5.88 29.60 -11.84
CA ALA A 330 4.61 30.14 -11.34
C ALA A 330 3.72 28.96 -10.90
N PRO A 331 2.93 29.10 -9.82
CA PRO A 331 1.94 28.08 -9.47
C PRO A 331 0.92 27.95 -10.62
N PRO A 332 0.47 26.73 -10.95
CA PRO A 332 -0.58 26.55 -11.95
C PRO A 332 -1.88 27.19 -11.46
N ALA A 333 -2.67 27.74 -12.39
CA ALA A 333 -4.00 28.22 -12.09
C ALA A 333 -4.92 27.04 -11.72
N PRO A 334 -5.86 27.18 -10.77
CA PRO A 334 -6.83 26.14 -10.46
C PRO A 334 -7.60 25.70 -11.72
N GLY A 335 -7.69 24.39 -11.96
CA GLY A 335 -8.36 23.82 -13.13
C GLY A 335 -7.56 23.84 -14.44
N ALA A 336 -6.36 24.39 -14.49
CA ALA A 336 -5.50 24.31 -15.68
C ALA A 336 -4.87 22.90 -15.80
N GLN A 337 -4.86 22.33 -17.01
CA GLN A 337 -4.03 21.16 -17.31
C GLN A 337 -2.55 21.48 -17.02
N PRO A 338 -1.77 20.56 -16.44
CA PRO A 338 -0.35 20.78 -16.21
C PRO A 338 0.38 20.99 -17.53
N ALA A 339 0.98 22.17 -17.70
CA ALA A 339 1.83 22.44 -18.85
C ALA A 339 3.01 21.45 -18.88
N PRO A 340 3.51 21.03 -20.07
CA PRO A 340 4.64 20.13 -20.17
C PRO A 340 5.82 20.59 -19.31
N ALA A 341 6.36 19.70 -18.47
CA ALA A 341 7.44 20.04 -17.56
C ALA A 341 8.61 20.69 -18.33
N PRO A 342 9.09 21.89 -17.93
CA PRO A 342 10.06 22.63 -18.72
C PRO A 342 11.36 21.84 -18.83
N VAL A 343 11.83 21.64 -20.06
CA VAL A 343 13.07 20.92 -20.34
C VAL A 343 14.26 21.80 -19.92
N PRO A 344 15.13 21.32 -19.02
CA PRO A 344 16.32 22.06 -18.60
C PRO A 344 17.38 22.03 -19.71
N ALA A 345 18.03 23.17 -19.96
CA ALA A 345 19.14 23.24 -20.89
C ALA A 345 20.32 22.41 -20.37
N ARG A 346 20.97 21.66 -21.27
CA ARG A 346 22.15 20.83 -20.95
C ARG A 346 23.44 21.60 -21.25
N VAL A 347 24.50 21.29 -20.52
CA VAL A 347 25.84 21.85 -20.78
C VAL A 347 26.35 21.36 -22.14
N ASP A 348 26.74 22.28 -23.02
CA ASP A 348 27.42 21.94 -24.28
C ASP A 348 28.87 21.54 -23.97
N LEU A 349 29.23 20.30 -24.34
CA LEU A 349 30.55 19.69 -24.19
C LEU A 349 31.33 19.61 -25.52
N GLY A 350 30.81 20.21 -26.59
CA GLY A 350 31.35 20.05 -27.95
C GLY A 350 30.94 18.73 -28.61
N ASP A 351 31.55 18.40 -29.74
CA ASP A 351 31.36 17.06 -30.31
C ASP A 351 32.17 16.04 -29.50
N LEU A 352 31.59 14.87 -29.23
CA LEU A 352 32.19 13.84 -28.39
C LEU A 352 32.58 12.62 -29.24
N GLU A 353 33.71 11.99 -28.88
CA GLU A 353 34.21 10.80 -29.54
C GLU A 353 34.31 9.63 -28.54
N LEU A 354 33.66 8.51 -28.86
CA LEU A 354 33.91 7.25 -28.17
C LEU A 354 35.14 6.61 -28.81
N ARG A 355 36.18 6.36 -28.02
CA ARG A 355 37.46 5.78 -28.47
C ARG A 355 37.83 4.54 -27.68
N THR A 356 38.71 3.70 -28.25
CA THR A 356 39.42 2.69 -27.48
C THR A 356 40.56 3.33 -26.68
N ALA A 357 41.05 2.66 -25.64
CA ALA A 357 42.22 3.10 -24.88
C ALA A 357 43.53 3.11 -25.71
N GLY A 358 43.57 2.37 -26.84
CA GLY A 358 44.62 2.48 -27.86
C GLY A 358 44.49 3.74 -28.73
N GLY A 359 43.38 4.47 -28.64
CA GLY A 359 43.11 5.72 -29.35
C GLY A 359 42.29 5.55 -30.63
N GLU A 360 41.81 4.36 -30.97
CA GLU A 360 41.00 4.12 -32.17
C GLU A 360 39.60 4.72 -32.02
N LEU A 361 39.01 5.22 -33.10
CA LEU A 361 37.70 5.90 -33.08
C LEU A 361 36.56 4.90 -33.30
N VAL A 362 35.73 4.70 -32.28
CA VAL A 362 34.62 3.73 -32.27
C VAL A 362 33.31 4.36 -32.74
N ALA A 363 33.01 5.59 -32.30
CA ALA A 363 31.85 6.36 -32.75
C ALA A 363 32.01 7.86 -32.49
N ARG A 364 31.19 8.66 -33.17
CA ARG A 364 31.03 10.10 -32.93
C ARG A 364 29.64 10.40 -32.42
N ILE A 365 29.56 11.11 -31.31
CA ILE A 365 28.33 11.62 -30.72
C ILE A 365 28.33 13.13 -30.95
N PRO A 366 27.72 13.62 -32.05
CA PRO A 366 27.70 15.06 -32.34
C PRO A 366 26.87 15.78 -31.28
N ARG A 367 27.21 17.04 -30.96
CA ARG A 367 26.54 17.81 -29.91
C ARG A 367 25.03 17.92 -30.08
N ALA A 368 24.54 17.87 -31.33
CA ALA A 368 23.11 17.85 -31.64
C ALA A 368 22.38 16.62 -31.07
N ALA A 369 23.03 15.44 -31.01
CA ALA A 369 22.42 14.20 -30.54
C ALA A 369 22.09 14.22 -29.03
N TYR A 370 22.78 15.05 -28.24
CA TYR A 370 22.50 15.21 -26.81
C TYR A 370 21.93 16.58 -26.42
N LEU A 371 22.06 17.62 -27.26
CA LEU A 371 21.40 18.92 -27.03
C LEU A 371 20.00 19.01 -27.67
N GLY A 372 19.69 18.18 -28.66
CA GLY A 372 18.41 18.17 -29.37
C GLY A 372 17.24 17.58 -28.56
N GLN A 373 16.02 17.75 -29.09
CA GLN A 373 14.79 17.24 -28.46
C GLN A 373 14.66 15.72 -28.49
N GLU A 374 15.36 15.03 -29.39
CA GLU A 374 15.37 13.56 -29.48
C GLU A 374 15.89 12.94 -28.18
N TYR A 375 16.92 13.54 -27.57
CA TYR A 375 17.41 13.16 -26.23
C TYR A 375 16.31 13.22 -25.16
N ASP A 376 15.46 14.26 -25.17
CA ASP A 376 14.37 14.42 -24.20
C ASP A 376 13.17 13.51 -24.47
N ARG A 377 13.00 13.08 -25.73
CA ARG A 377 12.00 12.08 -26.14
C ARG A 377 12.46 10.65 -25.80
N ALA A 378 13.75 10.35 -25.98
CA ALA A 378 14.39 9.07 -25.66
C ALA A 378 14.84 8.93 -24.19
N SER A 379 14.42 9.83 -23.31
CA SER A 379 14.81 9.87 -21.88
C SER A 379 16.32 9.89 -21.61
N GLY A 380 17.14 10.31 -22.58
CA GLY A 380 18.60 10.31 -22.52
C GLY A 380 19.29 9.05 -23.05
N VAL A 381 18.56 8.15 -23.72
CA VAL A 381 19.17 7.12 -24.58
C VAL A 381 19.58 7.77 -25.91
N VAL A 382 20.79 7.51 -26.39
CA VAL A 382 21.35 8.10 -27.62
C VAL A 382 21.95 7.00 -28.49
N SER A 383 21.44 6.85 -29.72
CA SER A 383 21.91 5.88 -30.72
C SER A 383 22.69 6.59 -31.83
N VAL A 384 23.91 6.17 -32.14
CA VAL A 384 24.75 6.72 -33.22
C VAL A 384 25.44 5.60 -34.04
N PRO A 385 25.83 5.84 -35.31
CA PRO A 385 26.55 4.85 -36.11
C PRO A 385 27.88 4.43 -35.48
N ALA A 386 28.17 3.12 -35.51
CA ALA A 386 29.48 2.59 -35.22
C ALA A 386 30.44 2.83 -36.41
N LEU A 387 31.72 3.10 -36.10
CA LEU A 387 32.80 3.25 -37.06
C LEU A 387 33.78 2.06 -37.01
N LEU A 388 33.66 1.22 -35.98
CA LEU A 388 34.34 -0.06 -35.81
C LEU A 388 33.30 -1.08 -35.28
N PRO A 389 33.28 -2.32 -35.80
CA PRO A 389 32.32 -3.32 -35.36
C PRO A 389 32.57 -3.72 -33.91
N GLY A 390 31.50 -4.02 -33.16
CA GLY A 390 31.54 -4.38 -31.74
C GLY A 390 32.49 -5.54 -31.43
N ALA A 391 32.62 -6.49 -32.36
CA ALA A 391 33.61 -7.58 -32.25
C ALA A 391 35.08 -7.10 -32.20
N ALA A 392 35.44 -6.03 -32.90
CA ALA A 392 36.83 -5.52 -32.95
C ALA A 392 37.23 -4.73 -31.70
N VAL A 393 36.26 -4.22 -30.94
CA VAL A 393 36.47 -3.41 -29.73
C VAL A 393 36.00 -4.09 -28.44
N ALA A 394 35.55 -5.35 -28.52
CA ALA A 394 35.13 -6.14 -27.37
C ALA A 394 36.26 -6.32 -26.33
N ASP A 395 37.48 -6.57 -26.80
CA ASP A 395 38.66 -6.81 -25.96
C ASP A 395 39.49 -5.55 -25.64
N GLN A 396 39.02 -4.37 -26.05
CA GLN A 396 39.67 -3.10 -25.78
C GLN A 396 38.86 -2.26 -24.80
N ALA A 397 39.51 -1.67 -23.80
CA ALA A 397 38.88 -0.69 -22.91
C ALA A 397 38.39 0.54 -23.69
N LEU A 398 37.24 1.11 -23.32
CA LEU A 398 36.68 2.33 -23.92
C LEU A 398 36.98 3.59 -23.10
N CYS A 399 36.95 4.73 -23.78
CA CYS A 399 36.95 6.05 -23.16
C CYS A 399 36.07 7.03 -23.95
N LEU A 400 35.44 7.97 -23.23
CA LEU A 400 34.77 9.11 -23.86
C LEU A 400 35.73 10.29 -23.89
N VAL A 401 35.91 10.88 -25.07
CA VAL A 401 36.78 12.03 -25.32
C VAL A 401 35.91 13.20 -25.79
N GLY A 402 36.26 14.41 -25.36
CA GLY A 402 35.66 15.65 -25.86
C GLY A 402 36.71 16.74 -26.09
N ASP A 403 36.29 17.85 -26.67
CA ASP A 403 37.17 18.98 -26.96
C ASP A 403 37.67 19.67 -25.68
N GLY A 404 38.97 19.94 -25.63
CA GLY A 404 39.62 20.66 -24.54
C GLY A 404 40.50 21.80 -25.04
N PRO A 405 40.80 22.81 -24.20
CA PRO A 405 41.53 24.02 -24.60
C PRO A 405 43.00 23.80 -24.96
N GLN A 406 43.50 22.57 -24.89
CA GLN A 406 44.86 22.16 -25.31
C GLN A 406 44.83 20.93 -26.25
N GLY A 407 43.67 20.57 -26.80
CA GLY A 407 43.42 19.34 -27.55
C GLY A 407 42.43 18.40 -26.86
N PRO A 408 42.18 17.20 -27.42
CA PRO A 408 41.16 16.28 -26.93
C PRO A 408 41.45 15.78 -25.50
N VAL A 409 40.43 15.79 -24.63
CA VAL A 409 40.53 15.38 -23.22
C VAL A 409 39.65 14.17 -22.96
N THR A 410 40.19 13.13 -22.31
CA THR A 410 39.38 12.01 -21.82
C THR A 410 38.48 12.47 -20.68
N LEU A 411 37.17 12.47 -20.92
CA LEU A 411 36.14 12.85 -19.94
C LEU A 411 35.74 11.67 -19.04
N LEU A 412 35.55 10.48 -19.63
CA LEU A 412 35.20 9.24 -18.93
C LEU A 412 36.09 8.09 -19.38
N ARG A 413 36.29 7.09 -18.51
CA ARG A 413 37.01 5.85 -18.79
C ARG A 413 36.14 4.66 -18.41
N GLU A 414 36.25 3.56 -19.16
CA GLU A 414 35.52 2.34 -18.83
C GLU A 414 36.01 1.72 -17.50
N ARG A 415 35.04 1.30 -16.68
CA ARG A 415 35.23 0.38 -15.57
C ARG A 415 35.30 -1.03 -16.16
N GLU A 416 36.48 -1.44 -16.65
CA GLU A 416 36.66 -2.72 -17.38
C GLU A 416 36.17 -3.96 -16.63
N VAL A 417 36.19 -3.94 -15.29
CA VAL A 417 35.51 -4.92 -14.45
C VAL A 417 34.48 -4.19 -13.59
N ASN A 418 33.21 -4.36 -13.92
CA ASN A 418 32.07 -3.90 -13.12
C ASN A 418 31.57 -5.05 -12.24
N LEU A 419 31.47 -4.82 -10.94
CA LEU A 419 30.99 -5.80 -9.96
C LEU A 419 29.71 -5.26 -9.34
N GLN A 420 28.63 -6.04 -9.33
CA GLN A 420 27.34 -5.61 -8.78
C GLN A 420 26.70 -6.74 -7.98
N ALA A 421 25.74 -6.39 -7.12
CA ALA A 421 24.75 -7.29 -6.56
C ALA A 421 23.38 -6.64 -6.81
N ASP A 422 22.33 -7.43 -7.05
CA ASP A 422 21.00 -6.88 -7.32
C ASP A 422 20.27 -6.50 -6.03
N GLU A 423 20.52 -7.24 -4.95
CA GLU A 423 20.08 -7.00 -3.58
C GLU A 423 20.93 -5.90 -2.88
N ALA A 424 21.20 -4.78 -3.55
CA ALA A 424 22.15 -3.76 -3.07
C ALA A 424 21.67 -2.89 -1.88
N ALA A 425 20.55 -3.25 -1.26
CA ALA A 425 20.04 -2.71 0.00
C ALA A 425 19.55 -3.87 0.88
N LEU A 426 20.16 -4.08 2.05
CA LEU A 426 19.82 -5.20 2.95
C LEU A 426 19.57 -4.77 4.39
N ILE A 427 18.65 -5.45 5.05
CA ILE A 427 18.39 -5.36 6.49
C ILE A 427 18.65 -6.73 7.11
N LEU A 428 19.56 -6.78 8.08
CA LEU A 428 19.98 -7.99 8.77
C LEU A 428 19.56 -7.92 10.25
N GLU A 429 19.15 -9.04 10.83
CA GLU A 429 18.92 -9.14 12.28
C GLU A 429 20.26 -9.13 13.03
N HIS A 430 20.23 -8.76 14.32
CA HIS A 430 21.39 -8.89 15.20
C HIS A 430 21.72 -10.37 15.45
N PRO A 431 23.00 -10.79 15.55
CA PRO A 431 23.33 -12.14 16.00
C PRO A 431 22.89 -12.35 17.45
N ARG A 432 22.60 -13.59 17.83
CA ARG A 432 22.40 -14.00 19.22
C ARG A 432 23.74 -14.13 19.94
N ASP A 433 23.71 -14.10 21.27
CA ASP A 433 24.88 -14.48 22.07
C ASP A 433 25.19 -15.98 21.85
N PRO A 434 26.41 -16.37 21.41
CA PRO A 434 26.79 -17.78 21.27
C PRO A 434 26.74 -18.60 22.56
N ARG A 435 26.54 -17.95 23.72
CA ARG A 435 26.37 -18.55 25.05
C ARG A 435 24.89 -18.74 25.43
N ASP A 436 23.95 -18.21 24.65
CA ASP A 436 22.53 -18.56 24.80
C ASP A 436 22.37 -20.05 24.42
N PRO A 437 21.76 -20.91 25.28
CA PRO A 437 21.55 -22.32 24.97
C PRO A 437 20.67 -22.58 23.73
N ARG A 438 20.01 -21.54 23.18
CA ARG A 438 19.29 -21.57 21.90
C ARG A 438 20.21 -21.31 20.69
N GLY A 439 21.25 -20.49 20.84
CA GLY A 439 21.83 -19.70 19.73
C GLY A 439 22.68 -20.45 18.70
N VAL A 440 23.39 -21.53 19.09
CA VAL A 440 24.43 -22.15 18.24
C VAL A 440 23.86 -22.82 16.97
N ALA A 441 22.60 -23.25 17.01
CA ALA A 441 21.93 -23.91 15.88
C ALA A 441 20.96 -23.00 15.11
N THR A 442 20.62 -21.81 15.63
CA THR A 442 19.51 -21.00 15.11
C THR A 442 19.95 -19.83 14.22
N ASP A 443 21.10 -19.21 14.46
CA ASP A 443 21.48 -17.97 13.75
C ASP A 443 21.70 -18.14 12.24
N ALA A 444 21.82 -19.37 11.74
CA ALA A 444 21.78 -19.67 10.30
C ALA A 444 20.43 -19.29 9.65
N GLU A 445 19.35 -19.14 10.42
CA GLU A 445 18.05 -18.65 9.93
C GLU A 445 18.06 -17.15 9.57
N HIS A 446 19.09 -16.42 9.99
CA HIS A 446 19.28 -14.98 9.76
C HIS A 446 20.47 -14.67 8.85
N ASP A 447 21.20 -15.69 8.39
CA ASP A 447 22.23 -15.55 7.36
C ASP A 447 21.58 -15.18 6.02
N VAL A 448 22.11 -14.17 5.33
CA VAL A 448 21.62 -13.72 4.01
C VAL A 448 22.66 -14.04 2.95
N GLU A 449 22.24 -14.77 1.91
CA GLU A 449 23.03 -15.01 0.71
C GLU A 449 22.90 -13.83 -0.24
N VAL A 450 24.00 -13.46 -0.89
CA VAL A 450 24.04 -12.38 -1.88
C VAL A 450 24.74 -12.89 -3.14
N GLU A 451 24.09 -12.76 -4.30
CA GLU A 451 24.75 -13.03 -5.58
C GLU A 451 25.56 -11.80 -6.01
N LEU A 452 26.88 -11.98 -6.05
CA LEU A 452 27.79 -11.07 -6.73
C LEU A 452 27.87 -11.44 -8.21
N ARG A 453 27.73 -10.42 -9.06
CA ARG A 453 27.71 -10.52 -10.52
C ARG A 453 28.84 -9.67 -11.11
N ALA A 454 29.76 -10.31 -11.83
CA ALA A 454 30.94 -9.71 -12.43
C ALA A 454 30.79 -9.60 -13.96
N PHE A 455 30.96 -8.37 -14.45
CA PHE A 455 30.88 -8.02 -15.86
C PHE A 455 32.23 -7.47 -16.33
N VAL A 456 32.91 -8.21 -17.20
CA VAL A 456 34.13 -7.75 -17.88
C VAL A 456 33.72 -7.08 -19.18
N ARG A 457 34.02 -5.78 -19.32
CA ARG A 457 33.66 -4.94 -20.48
C ARG A 457 32.19 -5.10 -20.89
N GLY A 458 31.30 -5.03 -19.89
CA GLY A 458 29.84 -5.14 -20.05
C GLY A 458 29.29 -6.56 -20.25
N ARG A 459 30.13 -7.60 -20.32
CA ARG A 459 29.71 -9.00 -20.52
C ARG A 459 29.92 -9.83 -19.24
N PRO A 460 28.96 -10.69 -18.81
CA PRO A 460 29.18 -11.59 -17.68
C PRO A 460 30.38 -12.50 -17.91
N ALA A 461 31.33 -12.56 -16.97
CA ALA A 461 32.61 -13.24 -17.18
C ALA A 461 33.34 -13.58 -15.87
N PRO A 462 34.17 -14.64 -15.83
CA PRO A 462 34.92 -15.05 -14.64
C PRO A 462 36.00 -14.03 -14.26
N VAL A 463 35.99 -13.67 -12.98
CA VAL A 463 36.92 -12.75 -12.33
C VAL A 463 37.33 -13.36 -10.98
N ASN A 464 38.65 -13.46 -10.76
CA ASN A 464 39.23 -14.07 -9.57
C ASN A 464 39.77 -13.01 -8.59
N GLY A 465 39.79 -13.33 -7.30
CA GLY A 465 40.35 -12.46 -6.25
C GLY A 465 39.52 -11.19 -6.02
N ILE A 466 38.19 -11.29 -6.12
CA ILE A 466 37.25 -10.23 -5.76
C ILE A 466 37.20 -10.16 -4.24
N ALA A 467 37.62 -9.05 -3.65
CA ALA A 467 37.56 -8.85 -2.22
C ALA A 467 36.35 -7.98 -1.84
N VAL A 468 35.53 -8.50 -0.92
CA VAL A 468 34.40 -7.80 -0.29
C VAL A 468 34.88 -7.21 1.03
N ARG A 469 34.68 -5.91 1.26
CA ARG A 469 35.10 -5.21 2.49
C ARG A 469 34.02 -4.27 3.00
N GLN A 470 33.84 -4.24 4.31
CA GLN A 470 32.89 -3.33 4.96
C GLN A 470 33.51 -1.96 5.29
N PHE A 471 32.66 -0.93 5.26
CA PHE A 471 32.96 0.43 5.70
C PHE A 471 31.74 0.93 6.49
N PHE A 472 31.84 0.94 7.82
CA PHE A 472 30.73 1.34 8.69
C PHE A 472 30.47 2.84 8.64
N ASN A 473 29.24 3.26 8.95
CA ASN A 473 28.89 4.67 9.07
C ASN A 473 29.13 5.19 10.51
N PRO A 474 30.11 6.08 10.77
CA PRO A 474 30.27 6.68 12.09
C PRO A 474 29.11 7.62 12.47
N ARG A 475 28.39 8.23 11.51
CA ARG A 475 27.19 9.05 11.79
C ARG A 475 25.99 8.22 12.26
N ALA A 476 25.98 6.90 12.04
CA ALA A 476 24.92 6.00 12.52
C ALA A 476 25.10 5.57 13.99
N LEU A 477 26.29 5.80 14.56
CA LEU A 477 26.71 5.31 15.88
C LEU A 477 27.20 6.46 16.80
N PRO A 478 26.46 7.57 16.95
CA PRO A 478 26.93 8.77 17.66
C PRO A 478 27.31 8.53 19.13
N ARG A 479 26.78 7.46 19.75
CA ARG A 479 27.06 7.07 21.14
C ARG A 479 28.21 6.07 21.30
N ASP A 480 28.69 5.46 20.22
CA ASP A 480 29.78 4.49 20.31
C ASP A 480 31.14 5.18 20.56
N PRO A 481 31.95 4.73 21.55
CA PRO A 481 33.22 5.36 21.89
C PRO A 481 34.28 5.38 20.78
N ALA A 482 34.28 4.40 19.86
CA ALA A 482 35.22 4.32 18.75
C ALA A 482 34.72 5.11 17.54
N ALA A 483 33.47 4.88 17.11
CA ALA A 483 32.87 5.51 15.93
C ALA A 483 32.80 7.05 16.03
N ARG A 484 32.56 7.59 17.23
CA ARG A 484 32.56 9.04 17.48
C ARG A 484 33.96 9.69 17.45
N SER A 485 35.03 8.90 17.38
CA SER A 485 36.40 9.42 17.31
C SER A 485 36.68 10.04 15.94
N ALA A 486 37.23 11.25 15.92
CA ALA A 486 37.72 11.85 14.67
C ALA A 486 38.85 11.03 14.01
N ALA A 487 39.50 10.14 14.76
CA ALA A 487 40.53 9.22 14.29
C ALA A 487 39.98 7.81 13.91
N ALA A 488 38.67 7.58 13.99
CA ALA A 488 38.04 6.27 13.73
C ALA A 488 38.46 5.68 12.37
N ARG A 489 38.97 4.45 12.41
CA ARG A 489 39.44 3.68 11.25
C ARG A 489 38.30 2.81 10.74
N SER A 490 38.31 2.47 9.46
CA SER A 490 37.22 1.69 8.84
C SER A 490 37.09 0.28 9.43
N THR A 491 38.16 -0.22 10.05
CA THR A 491 38.27 -1.52 10.72
C THR A 491 37.91 -1.49 12.22
N ASP A 492 37.63 -0.33 12.81
CA ASP A 492 37.44 -0.22 14.28
C ASP A 492 36.08 -0.78 14.76
N VAL A 493 35.11 -0.94 13.86
CA VAL A 493 33.78 -1.49 14.16
C VAL A 493 33.35 -2.49 13.08
N GLU A 494 33.33 -3.78 13.44
CA GLU A 494 32.73 -4.85 12.65
C GLU A 494 31.19 -4.76 12.78
N ILE A 495 30.50 -4.43 11.68
CA ILE A 495 29.03 -4.37 11.60
C ILE A 495 28.47 -5.70 11.11
N VAL A 496 29.11 -6.30 10.10
CA VAL A 496 28.69 -7.55 9.47
C VAL A 496 29.85 -8.54 9.43
N ARG A 497 29.54 -9.83 9.45
CA ARG A 497 30.47 -10.92 9.14
C ARG A 497 30.13 -11.51 7.78
N MET A 498 31.16 -11.97 7.09
CA MET A 498 31.09 -12.51 5.74
C MET A 498 31.75 -13.89 5.68
N ARG A 499 31.23 -14.73 4.79
CA ARG A 499 31.84 -16.01 4.40
C ARG A 499 31.66 -16.22 2.90
N ALA A 500 32.65 -16.79 2.23
CA ALA A 500 32.54 -17.16 0.82
C ALA A 500 31.61 -18.38 0.64
N GLY A 501 30.89 -18.43 -0.48
CA GLY A 501 29.88 -19.47 -0.73
C GLY A 501 28.53 -19.19 -0.05
N GLY A 502 27.61 -20.13 -0.23
CA GLY A 502 26.25 -20.07 0.34
C GLY A 502 26.16 -20.53 1.80
N ARG A 503 24.94 -20.58 2.34
CA ARG A 503 24.62 -20.95 3.73
C ARG A 503 25.17 -22.33 4.12
N ASP A 504 25.14 -23.29 3.20
CA ASP A 504 25.60 -24.67 3.42
C ASP A 504 27.12 -24.87 3.19
N THR A 505 27.89 -23.80 2.93
CA THR A 505 29.33 -23.90 2.69
C THR A 505 30.13 -23.82 3.99
N ASP A 506 30.90 -24.85 4.32
CA ASP A 506 31.83 -24.83 5.46
C ASP A 506 32.89 -23.73 5.31
N GLY A 507 33.12 -22.95 6.37
CA GLY A 507 34.16 -21.92 6.42
C GLY A 507 34.02 -20.96 7.59
N ASP A 508 35.13 -20.29 7.94
CA ASP A 508 35.19 -19.29 9.00
C ASP A 508 34.50 -17.97 8.62
N TRP A 509 33.95 -17.28 9.62
CA TRP A 509 33.37 -15.95 9.48
C TRP A 509 34.42 -14.86 9.74
N ALA A 510 34.45 -13.83 8.89
CA ALA A 510 35.41 -12.71 8.99
C ALA A 510 34.78 -11.34 8.65
N ASP A 511 35.54 -10.26 8.88
CA ASP A 511 35.15 -8.86 8.61
C ASP A 511 35.14 -8.49 7.11
N GLY A 512 35.59 -9.41 6.26
CA GLY A 512 35.59 -9.36 4.80
C GLY A 512 35.79 -10.76 4.22
N CYS A 513 35.57 -10.93 2.92
CA CYS A 513 35.83 -12.21 2.24
C CYS A 513 36.48 -12.02 0.86
N THR A 514 36.97 -13.11 0.26
CA THR A 514 37.47 -13.13 -1.12
C THR A 514 36.73 -14.20 -1.92
N LEU A 515 36.33 -13.83 -3.14
CA LEU A 515 35.48 -14.62 -4.03
C LEU A 515 36.13 -14.74 -5.41
N ASP A 516 35.90 -15.88 -6.05
CA ASP A 516 36.13 -16.10 -7.48
C ASP A 516 34.75 -16.33 -8.14
N THR A 517 34.53 -15.79 -9.33
CA THR A 517 33.25 -15.92 -10.06
C THR A 517 33.31 -17.01 -11.13
N ASP A 518 32.17 -17.65 -11.39
CA ASP A 518 32.02 -18.70 -12.39
C ASP A 518 32.13 -18.17 -13.84
N ARG A 519 31.95 -19.05 -14.83
CA ARG A 519 32.04 -18.68 -16.26
C ARG A 519 30.94 -17.71 -16.70
N GLN A 520 29.87 -17.58 -15.91
CA GLN A 520 28.74 -16.69 -16.10
C GLN A 520 28.89 -15.41 -15.25
N GLY A 521 30.04 -15.23 -14.58
CA GLY A 521 30.33 -14.08 -13.72
C GLY A 521 29.62 -14.10 -12.37
N ARG A 522 29.06 -15.23 -11.93
CA ARG A 522 28.30 -15.33 -10.66
C ARG A 522 29.16 -15.88 -9.52
N ALA A 523 28.97 -15.35 -8.31
CA ALA A 523 29.52 -15.88 -7.07
C ALA A 523 28.54 -15.63 -5.91
N LEU A 524 28.44 -16.58 -4.99
CA LEU A 524 27.68 -16.40 -3.74
C LEU A 524 28.61 -16.07 -2.58
N PHE A 525 28.15 -15.19 -1.70
CA PHE A 525 28.71 -15.00 -0.37
C PHE A 525 27.58 -14.87 0.65
N THR A 526 27.84 -15.30 1.87
CA THR A 526 26.88 -15.27 2.98
C THR A 526 27.24 -14.15 3.95
N LEU A 527 26.23 -13.41 4.43
CA LEU A 527 26.32 -12.33 5.40
C LEU A 527 25.58 -12.67 6.69
N ARG A 528 26.19 -12.36 7.83
CA ARG A 528 25.57 -12.42 9.17
C ARG A 528 25.76 -11.08 9.86
N GLY A 529 24.77 -10.58 10.61
CA GLY A 529 25.01 -9.45 11.52
C GLY A 529 26.16 -9.74 12.49
N ALA A 530 26.97 -8.72 12.81
CA ALA A 530 27.98 -8.79 13.86
C ALA A 530 27.71 -7.75 14.96
N ARG A 531 27.23 -6.57 14.58
CA ARG A 531 26.85 -5.48 15.48
C ARG A 531 25.81 -4.57 14.84
N ALA A 532 24.83 -4.11 15.63
CA ALA A 532 23.84 -3.12 15.20
C ALA A 532 24.48 -1.83 14.64
N GLY A 533 23.93 -1.29 13.55
CA GLY A 533 24.45 -0.12 12.84
C GLY A 533 24.30 -0.22 11.32
N THR A 534 25.01 0.61 10.56
CA THR A 534 24.97 0.60 9.09
C THR A 534 26.37 0.56 8.47
N SER A 535 26.45 -0.01 7.25
CA SER A 535 27.72 -0.20 6.55
C SER A 535 27.53 -0.24 5.03
N ARG A 536 28.59 0.10 4.28
CA ARG A 536 28.69 -0.19 2.84
C ARG A 536 29.67 -1.33 2.62
N LEU A 537 29.27 -2.32 1.83
CA LEU A 537 30.17 -3.36 1.34
C LEU A 537 30.67 -2.96 -0.05
N LEU A 538 31.99 -2.79 -0.17
CA LEU A 538 32.68 -2.52 -1.44
C LEU A 538 33.11 -3.83 -2.09
N PHE A 539 32.76 -4.01 -3.36
CA PHE A 539 33.28 -5.05 -4.23
C PHE A 539 34.47 -4.50 -5.02
N SER A 540 35.66 -5.10 -4.88
CA SER A 540 36.85 -4.64 -5.61
C SER A 540 37.78 -5.79 -6.02
N VAL A 541 38.33 -5.73 -7.23
CA VAL A 541 39.37 -6.67 -7.68
C VAL A 541 40.74 -6.32 -7.08
N ARG A 542 41.62 -7.32 -6.98
CA ARG A 542 43.01 -7.14 -6.50
C ARG A 542 43.74 -6.05 -7.30
N GLY A 543 44.21 -5.01 -6.60
CA GLY A 543 44.94 -3.88 -7.19
C GLY A 543 44.07 -2.68 -7.59
N GLN A 544 42.74 -2.80 -7.51
CA GLN A 544 41.83 -1.66 -7.65
C GLN A 544 42.05 -0.65 -6.50
N GLN A 545 42.06 0.64 -6.81
CA GLN A 545 42.19 1.69 -5.81
C GLN A 545 40.95 1.71 -4.88
N LEU A 546 41.17 1.56 -3.57
CA LEU A 546 40.16 1.75 -2.52
C LEU A 546 39.82 3.25 -2.35
N PRO A 547 38.70 3.63 -1.73
CA PRO A 547 38.37 5.04 -1.47
C PRO A 547 39.50 5.75 -0.71
N CYS A 548 39.95 5.14 0.39
CA CYS A 548 41.19 5.43 1.11
C CYS A 548 41.78 4.13 1.71
N ASP A 549 42.84 4.22 2.51
CA ASP A 549 43.34 3.11 3.33
C ASP A 549 42.39 2.82 4.52
N PRO A 550 41.80 1.61 4.64
CA PRO A 550 40.89 1.26 5.73
C PRO A 550 41.51 1.31 7.14
N ALA A 551 42.84 1.17 7.25
CA ALA A 551 43.57 1.16 8.52
C ALA A 551 44.07 2.55 8.95
N ALA A 552 43.97 3.56 8.06
CA ALA A 552 44.38 4.93 8.35
C ALA A 552 43.41 5.64 9.31
N GLU A 553 43.93 6.58 10.10
CA GLU A 553 43.14 7.34 11.09
C GLU A 553 42.14 8.28 10.41
N GLY A 554 40.90 8.26 10.90
CA GLY A 554 39.77 8.99 10.33
C GLY A 554 39.20 8.37 9.04
N SER A 555 39.70 7.21 8.63
CA SER A 555 39.25 6.54 7.40
C SER A 555 37.78 6.15 7.42
N ALA A 556 37.15 5.86 8.57
CA ALA A 556 35.73 5.50 8.62
C ALA A 556 34.85 6.61 8.01
N ARG A 557 35.09 7.88 8.40
CA ARG A 557 34.38 9.03 7.83
C ARG A 557 34.78 9.32 6.38
N LEU A 558 36.07 9.20 6.06
CA LEU A 558 36.60 9.51 4.72
C LEU A 558 36.14 8.49 3.66
N ALA A 559 36.12 7.20 4.01
CA ALA A 559 35.73 6.13 3.11
C ALA A 559 34.23 6.11 2.86
N PHE A 560 33.41 6.27 3.92
CA PHE A 560 31.96 6.23 3.78
C PHE A 560 31.39 7.39 2.95
N ASP A 561 32.07 8.54 2.94
CA ASP A 561 31.88 9.65 2.00
C ASP A 561 30.41 10.08 1.82
N HIS A 562 29.78 10.52 2.90
CA HIS A 562 28.38 10.99 2.92
C HIS A 562 28.09 12.06 1.87
N ASP A 563 29.07 12.93 1.63
CA ASP A 563 28.89 14.21 0.94
C ASP A 563 29.52 14.20 -0.48
N ASP A 564 29.86 13.00 -0.99
CA ASP A 564 30.42 12.72 -2.34
C ASP A 564 31.76 13.44 -2.63
N ALA A 565 32.57 13.68 -1.59
CA ALA A 565 33.83 14.40 -1.68
C ALA A 565 34.88 13.66 -2.50
N LEU A 566 34.88 12.31 -2.51
CA LEU A 566 35.79 11.51 -3.31
C LEU A 566 35.34 11.40 -4.78
N GLY A 567 34.03 11.44 -5.03
CA GLY A 567 33.43 11.09 -6.32
C GLY A 567 33.62 9.62 -6.68
N TYR A 568 33.64 8.72 -5.68
CA TYR A 568 34.03 7.31 -5.83
C TYR A 568 32.83 6.36 -5.97
N TRP A 569 31.89 6.42 -5.03
CA TRP A 569 30.87 5.38 -4.84
C TRP A 569 29.91 5.21 -6.01
N SER A 570 29.49 6.32 -6.62
CA SER A 570 28.57 6.34 -7.77
C SER A 570 29.05 5.46 -8.94
N GLY A 571 30.38 5.29 -9.11
CA GLY A 571 31.01 4.47 -10.14
C GLY A 571 31.74 3.23 -9.61
N ALA A 572 31.31 2.69 -8.46
CA ALA A 572 31.88 1.53 -7.80
C ALA A 572 30.81 0.46 -7.50
N GLY A 573 31.22 -0.81 -7.46
CA GLY A 573 30.35 -1.91 -7.04
C GLY A 573 30.14 -1.89 -5.53
N HIS A 574 28.91 -1.64 -5.07
CA HIS A 574 28.61 -1.66 -3.64
C HIS A 574 27.19 -2.13 -3.29
N LEU A 575 27.08 -2.56 -2.03
CA LEU A 575 25.85 -2.90 -1.30
C LEU A 575 25.78 -1.99 -0.06
N SER A 576 24.61 -1.46 0.26
CA SER A 576 24.34 -0.78 1.53
C SER A 576 23.58 -1.72 2.47
N LEU A 577 23.97 -1.80 3.75
CA LEU A 577 23.27 -2.64 4.73
C LEU A 577 23.05 -1.95 6.07
N ARG A 578 21.99 -2.38 6.78
CA ARG A 578 21.70 -2.07 8.18
C ARG A 578 21.56 -3.36 8.98
N VAL A 579 22.23 -3.44 10.12
CA VAL A 579 22.04 -4.49 11.13
C VAL A 579 21.18 -3.89 12.24
N LEU A 580 20.12 -4.58 12.63
CA LEU A 580 19.15 -4.11 13.61
C LEU A 580 19.68 -4.21 15.07
N PRO A 581 19.04 -3.53 16.04
CA PRO A 581 19.42 -3.57 17.46
C PRO A 581 19.38 -4.97 18.08
N ASP A 582 20.13 -5.16 19.18
CA ASP A 582 20.13 -6.38 19.98
C ASP A 582 18.88 -6.48 20.88
N ASP A 583 17.78 -6.86 20.25
CA ASP A 583 16.47 -7.01 20.89
C ASP A 583 16.21 -8.43 21.42
N TRP A 584 17.22 -9.32 21.43
CA TRP A 584 17.06 -10.74 21.80
C TRP A 584 16.61 -10.98 23.24
N HIS A 585 16.74 -9.98 24.11
CA HIS A 585 16.21 -9.99 25.47
C HIS A 585 14.67 -10.01 25.54
N LEU A 586 13.97 -9.73 24.42
CA LEU A 586 12.52 -9.84 24.28
C LEU A 586 12.05 -11.22 23.79
N ASP A 587 12.99 -12.09 23.39
CA ASP A 587 12.65 -13.34 22.70
C ASP A 587 12.24 -14.45 23.67
N GLY A 588 10.96 -14.83 23.62
CA GLY A 588 10.34 -15.80 24.54
C GLY A 588 9.31 -15.21 25.51
N ILE A 589 9.01 -13.91 25.42
CA ILE A 589 7.90 -13.27 26.15
C ILE A 589 6.57 -13.83 25.64
N GLY A 590 5.81 -14.50 26.51
CA GLY A 590 4.53 -15.14 26.15
C GLY A 590 3.35 -14.16 26.06
N PRO A 591 2.20 -14.58 25.50
CA PRO A 591 1.02 -13.72 25.36
C PRO A 591 0.52 -13.09 26.68
N GLU A 592 0.67 -13.77 27.81
CA GLU A 592 0.32 -13.24 29.14
C GLU A 592 1.25 -12.14 29.66
N GLN A 593 2.42 -11.94 29.04
CA GLN A 593 3.44 -10.95 29.44
C GLN A 593 3.61 -9.81 28.44
N ALA A 594 3.07 -9.94 27.23
CA ALA A 594 3.19 -8.98 26.14
C ALA A 594 2.19 -7.82 26.29
N ASP A 595 2.29 -7.02 27.37
CA ASP A 595 1.37 -5.90 27.61
C ASP A 595 1.68 -4.63 26.79
N PHE A 596 0.69 -3.73 26.68
CA PHE A 596 0.83 -2.47 25.93
C PHE A 596 1.98 -1.58 26.44
N GLY A 597 2.27 -1.53 27.74
CA GLY A 597 3.32 -0.68 28.29
C GLY A 597 4.73 -1.17 27.94
N LEU A 598 4.90 -2.50 27.89
CA LEU A 598 6.09 -3.14 27.33
C LEU A 598 6.19 -2.89 25.83
N VAL A 599 5.14 -3.20 25.07
CA VAL A 599 5.09 -3.02 23.61
C VAL A 599 5.36 -1.57 23.21
N TYR A 600 4.75 -0.59 23.88
CA TYR A 600 4.99 0.83 23.60
C TYR A 600 6.44 1.22 23.83
N ARG A 601 7.02 0.87 24.99
CA ARG A 601 8.40 1.27 25.34
C ARG A 601 9.43 0.67 24.41
N GLU A 602 9.34 -0.62 24.11
CA GLU A 602 10.36 -1.32 23.32
C GLU A 602 10.16 -1.17 21.81
N VAL A 603 8.91 -1.01 21.35
CA VAL A 603 8.57 -0.95 19.92
C VAL A 603 8.17 0.45 19.47
N PHE A 604 7.09 1.02 20.01
CA PHE A 604 6.44 2.19 19.39
C PHE A 604 7.05 3.55 19.74
N ALA A 605 7.64 3.71 20.92
CA ALA A 605 8.16 4.99 21.38
C ALA A 605 9.20 5.58 20.42
N TYR A 606 10.10 4.77 19.85
CA TYR A 606 11.06 5.22 18.84
C TYR A 606 10.37 5.87 17.63
N TYR A 607 9.29 5.26 17.14
CA TYR A 607 8.57 5.75 15.96
C TYR A 607 7.75 7.02 16.27
N GLU A 608 7.07 7.10 17.43
CA GLU A 608 6.35 8.33 17.81
C GLU A 608 7.28 9.54 18.01
N HIS A 609 8.52 9.34 18.49
CA HIS A 609 9.48 10.43 18.63
C HIS A 609 9.95 11.00 17.29
N LEU A 610 10.16 10.15 16.28
CA LEU A 610 10.87 10.53 15.05
C LEU A 610 9.99 10.62 13.78
N TYR A 611 8.73 10.18 13.85
CA TYR A 611 7.79 10.13 12.73
C TYR A 611 6.42 10.67 13.17
N SER A 612 6.13 11.94 12.87
CA SER A 612 4.86 12.55 13.30
C SER A 612 3.63 12.07 12.51
N PHE A 613 3.83 11.40 11.36
CA PHE A 613 2.75 11.03 10.43
C PHE A 613 1.69 10.10 11.05
N MET A 614 2.07 9.17 11.94
CA MET A 614 1.11 8.26 12.59
C MET A 614 0.06 9.04 13.37
N LYS A 615 0.52 9.98 14.20
CA LYS A 615 -0.34 10.91 14.96
C LYS A 615 -1.12 11.89 14.06
N ALA A 616 -0.60 12.24 12.88
CA ALA A 616 -1.19 13.24 11.99
C ALA A 616 -2.22 12.69 10.98
N GLU A 617 -2.02 11.47 10.46
CA GLU A 617 -2.82 10.90 9.35
C GLU A 617 -3.54 9.57 9.67
N VAL A 618 -3.23 8.93 10.81
CA VAL A 618 -3.73 7.59 11.17
C VAL A 618 -4.22 7.58 12.63
N PHE A 619 -3.37 7.17 13.58
CA PHE A 619 -3.53 7.37 15.02
C PHE A 619 -2.17 7.27 15.70
N SER A 620 -1.98 7.91 16.86
CA SER A 620 -0.76 7.78 17.65
C SER A 620 -0.66 6.38 18.24
N LEU A 621 0.51 5.75 18.12
CA LEU A 621 0.83 4.46 18.75
C LEU A 621 1.00 4.58 20.28
N ALA A 622 0.99 5.79 20.84
CA ALA A 622 0.87 6.02 22.28
C ALA A 622 -0.57 5.85 22.79
N ASP A 623 -1.58 5.90 21.91
CA ASP A 623 -2.98 5.75 22.28
C ASP A 623 -3.33 4.26 22.52
N ARG A 624 -3.09 3.78 23.75
CA ARG A 624 -3.37 2.37 24.17
C ARG A 624 -4.66 1.79 23.61
N CYS A 625 -5.77 2.52 23.72
CA CYS A 625 -7.09 2.04 23.30
C CYS A 625 -7.19 1.80 21.79
N LYS A 626 -6.48 2.57 20.95
CA LYS A 626 -6.39 2.34 19.50
C LYS A 626 -5.49 1.14 19.21
N VAL A 627 -4.34 1.04 19.88
CA VAL A 627 -3.41 -0.09 19.69
C VAL A 627 -4.03 -1.44 20.10
N GLU A 628 -4.80 -1.49 21.18
CA GLU A 628 -5.55 -2.70 21.58
C GLU A 628 -6.72 -2.98 20.61
N THR A 629 -7.45 -1.96 20.15
CA THR A 629 -8.56 -2.14 19.19
C THR A 629 -8.09 -2.61 17.82
N TYR A 630 -6.97 -2.08 17.34
CA TYR A 630 -6.41 -2.35 16.01
C TYR A 630 -5.24 -3.33 16.04
N ALA A 631 -5.09 -4.15 17.09
CA ALA A 631 -3.99 -5.10 17.22
C ALA A 631 -3.83 -6.00 15.99
N LYS A 632 -4.94 -6.54 15.44
CA LYS A 632 -4.96 -7.36 14.21
C LYS A 632 -4.35 -6.62 13.04
N LEU A 633 -4.79 -5.38 12.80
CA LEU A 633 -4.24 -4.53 11.74
C LEU A 633 -2.77 -4.17 11.97
N ILE A 634 -2.39 -3.81 13.20
CA ILE A 634 -1.00 -3.47 13.52
C ILE A 634 -0.08 -4.67 13.26
N TRP A 635 -0.45 -5.88 13.68
CA TRP A 635 0.32 -7.07 13.35
C TRP A 635 0.31 -7.38 11.85
N GLN A 636 -0.84 -7.31 11.18
CA GLN A 636 -0.93 -7.54 9.73
C GLN A 636 0.04 -6.63 8.97
N MET A 637 0.22 -5.37 9.40
CA MET A 637 1.22 -4.46 8.84
C MET A 637 2.66 -4.71 9.35
N CYS A 638 2.85 -5.28 10.55
CA CYS A 638 4.18 -5.52 11.17
C CYS A 638 4.72 -6.97 11.05
N ASP A 639 3.98 -7.89 10.42
CA ASP A 639 4.37 -9.29 10.26
C ASP A 639 5.64 -9.41 9.39
N PRO A 640 6.73 -10.08 9.84
CA PRO A 640 7.97 -10.20 9.08
C PRO A 640 7.81 -10.79 7.67
N ARG A 641 6.77 -11.59 7.42
CA ARG A 641 6.44 -12.09 6.07
C ARG A 641 6.13 -10.92 5.12
N ASN A 642 5.48 -9.89 5.64
CA ASN A 642 5.12 -8.68 4.93
C ASN A 642 6.27 -7.65 4.82
N LYS A 643 7.45 -7.89 5.43
CA LYS A 643 8.62 -6.98 5.40
C LYS A 643 9.10 -6.68 3.96
N ALA A 644 8.81 -7.59 3.03
CA ALA A 644 9.04 -7.46 1.59
C ALA A 644 7.89 -6.76 0.81
N THR A 645 6.92 -6.13 1.48
CA THR A 645 5.80 -5.39 0.86
C THR A 645 5.85 -3.88 1.13
N THR A 646 5.01 -3.11 0.43
CA THR A 646 4.89 -1.65 0.60
C THR A 646 3.91 -1.22 1.69
N TYR A 647 3.04 -2.10 2.20
CA TYR A 647 2.16 -1.79 3.32
C TYR A 647 2.81 -2.05 4.69
N TYR A 648 4.00 -2.66 4.73
CA TYR A 648 4.73 -2.94 5.96
C TYR A 648 4.97 -1.70 6.83
N MET A 649 4.70 -1.86 8.12
CA MET A 649 5.02 -0.93 9.19
C MET A 649 6.11 -1.54 10.09
N PRO A 650 7.10 -0.75 10.55
CA PRO A 650 7.36 0.65 10.23
C PRO A 650 7.85 0.84 8.77
N PRO A 651 7.67 2.04 8.16
CA PRO A 651 8.04 2.28 6.76
C PRO A 651 9.55 2.12 6.46
N THR A 652 10.39 2.16 7.50
CA THR A 652 11.85 1.95 7.47
C THR A 652 12.28 0.48 7.58
N ARG A 653 11.34 -0.45 7.76
CA ARG A 653 11.58 -1.92 7.78
C ARG A 653 12.58 -2.39 8.86
N ASP A 654 12.76 -1.59 9.89
CA ASP A 654 13.77 -1.74 10.96
C ASP A 654 13.20 -2.27 12.29
N LEU A 655 12.01 -2.86 12.24
CA LEU A 655 11.49 -3.74 13.28
C LEU A 655 12.24 -5.09 13.23
N SER A 656 12.83 -5.45 14.36
CA SER A 656 13.60 -6.68 14.57
C SER A 656 12.71 -7.89 14.82
N ALA A 657 13.24 -9.10 14.59
CA ALA A 657 12.51 -10.35 14.75
C ALA A 657 11.97 -10.55 16.19
N PRO A 658 12.71 -10.27 17.28
CA PRO A 658 12.16 -10.35 18.65
C PRO A 658 11.00 -9.36 18.89
N LYS A 659 11.09 -8.12 18.39
CA LYS A 659 10.02 -7.13 18.53
C LYS A 659 8.78 -7.50 17.71
N SER A 660 8.96 -8.10 16.54
CA SER A 660 7.84 -8.67 15.79
C SER A 660 7.18 -9.82 16.56
N ARG A 661 7.94 -10.73 17.19
CA ARG A 661 7.37 -11.81 18.00
C ARG A 661 6.69 -11.31 19.27
N LEU A 662 7.13 -10.19 19.84
CA LEU A 662 6.43 -9.50 20.93
C LEU A 662 5.08 -8.90 20.46
N LEU A 663 5.02 -8.27 19.28
CA LEU A 663 3.76 -7.83 18.68
C LEU A 663 2.83 -9.01 18.36
N LEU A 664 3.38 -10.09 17.82
CA LEU A 664 2.64 -11.32 17.58
C LEU A 664 2.16 -11.92 18.89
N ALA A 665 2.90 -11.88 20.01
CA ALA A 665 2.43 -12.36 21.30
C ALA A 665 1.30 -11.49 21.88
N PHE A 666 1.36 -10.17 21.71
CA PHE A 666 0.30 -9.22 22.09
C PHE A 666 -0.98 -9.43 21.28
N LEU A 667 -0.85 -9.65 19.96
CA LEU A 667 -1.94 -10.13 19.12
C LEU A 667 -2.40 -11.51 19.57
N ARG A 668 -1.45 -12.40 19.89
CA ARG A 668 -1.71 -13.80 20.20
C ARG A 668 -2.26 -14.04 21.61
N ALA A 669 -2.57 -12.98 22.35
CA ALA A 669 -3.37 -13.08 23.56
C ALA A 669 -4.88 -13.29 23.26
N GLN A 670 -5.28 -13.60 22.00
CA GLN A 670 -6.64 -13.31 21.55
C GLN A 670 -7.44 -14.37 20.66
N GLN A 671 -7.00 -15.17 19.60
CA GLN A 671 -7.83 -15.98 18.55
C GLN A 671 -7.43 -17.53 18.25
N ALA A 672 -8.27 -18.61 18.07
CA ALA A 672 -7.98 -19.89 17.26
C ALA A 672 -9.15 -20.96 17.00
N PRO A 673 -9.63 -21.48 15.79
CA PRO A 673 -10.73 -22.53 15.50
C PRO A 673 -10.46 -23.77 14.54
N GLU A 674 -11.51 -24.45 13.95
CA GLU A 674 -11.54 -25.66 13.02
C GLU A 674 -12.90 -25.91 12.18
N GLU A 675 -13.02 -26.87 11.19
CA GLU A 675 -13.98 -26.92 10.00
C GLU A 675 -14.89 -28.19 9.59
N LEU A 676 -15.40 -28.36 8.30
CA LEU A 676 -16.80 -28.80 7.82
C LEU A 676 -17.07 -29.39 6.34
N LEU A 677 -18.36 -29.72 5.89
CA LEU A 677 -18.79 -30.17 4.47
C LEU A 677 -20.22 -29.79 3.81
N THR A 678 -20.55 -30.19 2.53
CA THR A 678 -21.39 -29.49 1.44
C THR A 678 -22.53 -30.24 0.59
N THR A 679 -23.18 -29.61 -0.48
CA THR A 679 -24.32 -30.09 -1.41
C THR A 679 -24.54 -29.35 -2.83
N GLU A 680 -25.53 -29.71 -3.73
CA GLU A 680 -25.70 -29.38 -5.23
C GLU A 680 -27.07 -28.76 -5.80
N PRO A 681 -27.24 -28.34 -7.13
CA PRO A 681 -28.30 -27.41 -7.69
C PRO A 681 -29.30 -27.81 -8.87
N ALA A 682 -30.18 -26.88 -9.40
CA ALA A 682 -31.29 -27.00 -10.42
C ALA A 682 -32.07 -25.67 -10.87
N THR A 683 -32.66 -25.60 -12.08
CA THR A 683 -33.04 -24.38 -12.90
C THR A 683 -34.29 -23.48 -12.59
N GLN A 684 -34.34 -22.26 -13.18
CA GLN A 684 -35.30 -21.12 -12.97
C GLN A 684 -36.32 -20.74 -14.10
N PRO A 685 -37.32 -19.83 -13.84
CA PRO A 685 -38.10 -19.01 -14.80
C PRO A 685 -37.66 -17.50 -14.85
N ALA A 686 -38.32 -16.60 -15.63
CA ALA A 686 -37.80 -15.24 -15.98
C ALA A 686 -38.76 -14.02 -15.85
N ALA A 687 -38.20 -12.80 -15.73
CA ALA A 687 -38.83 -11.51 -15.29
C ALA A 687 -39.13 -10.38 -16.34
N GLU A 688 -39.55 -9.21 -15.81
CA GLU A 688 -39.95 -7.95 -16.47
C GLU A 688 -38.78 -6.96 -16.71
N ARG A 689 -38.88 -6.07 -17.72
CA ARG A 689 -37.77 -5.24 -18.23
C ARG A 689 -37.82 -3.73 -17.91
N ILE A 690 -36.67 -3.13 -17.62
CA ILE A 690 -36.48 -1.68 -17.38
C ILE A 690 -36.23 -0.92 -18.70
N THR A 691 -36.89 0.24 -18.86
CA THR A 691 -36.87 1.07 -20.09
C THR A 691 -36.93 2.60 -19.92
N THR A 692 -37.24 3.16 -18.73
CA THR A 692 -37.29 4.64 -18.51
C THR A 692 -36.49 5.09 -17.28
N ARG A 693 -36.14 6.39 -17.19
CA ARG A 693 -35.42 6.95 -16.03
C ARG A 693 -36.22 6.76 -14.74
N GLU A 694 -37.53 6.93 -14.78
CA GLU A 694 -38.43 6.79 -13.63
C GLU A 694 -38.52 5.34 -13.16
N GLN A 695 -38.50 4.39 -14.10
CA GLN A 695 -38.38 2.96 -13.78
C GLN A 695 -37.02 2.66 -13.14
N LEU A 696 -35.92 3.14 -13.74
CA LEU A 696 -34.57 2.89 -13.23
C LEU A 696 -34.34 3.52 -11.85
N VAL A 697 -34.73 4.79 -11.64
CA VAL A 697 -34.62 5.47 -10.33
C VAL A 697 -35.50 4.80 -9.27
N ARG A 698 -36.69 4.30 -9.64
CA ARG A 698 -37.50 3.49 -8.73
C ARG A 698 -36.77 2.21 -8.33
N VAL A 699 -36.23 1.46 -9.30
CA VAL A 699 -35.57 0.18 -9.03
C VAL A 699 -34.23 0.37 -8.29
N LEU A 700 -33.47 1.43 -8.55
CA LEU A 700 -32.27 1.79 -7.78
C LEU A 700 -32.62 2.14 -6.31
N ARG A 701 -33.77 2.76 -6.04
CA ARG A 701 -34.25 2.98 -4.66
C ARG A 701 -34.76 1.69 -4.01
N GLU A 702 -35.34 0.77 -4.79
CA GLU A 702 -35.70 -0.58 -4.34
C GLU A 702 -34.42 -1.38 -3.98
N ALA A 703 -33.37 -1.31 -4.80
CA ALA A 703 -32.06 -1.90 -4.50
C ALA A 703 -31.41 -1.27 -3.25
N ALA A 704 -31.34 0.06 -3.15
CA ALA A 704 -30.82 0.72 -1.94
C ALA A 704 -31.61 0.36 -0.66
N ALA A 705 -32.89 0.00 -0.77
CA ALA A 705 -33.70 -0.52 0.33
C ALA A 705 -33.41 -2.00 0.65
N ILE A 706 -33.05 -2.80 -0.35
CA ILE A 706 -32.54 -4.17 -0.17
C ILE A 706 -31.20 -4.10 0.57
N GLU A 707 -30.15 -3.47 0.04
CA GLU A 707 -28.81 -3.51 0.67
C GLU A 707 -28.85 -2.98 2.11
N LEU A 708 -29.61 -1.91 2.38
CA LEU A 708 -29.75 -1.41 3.76
C LEU A 708 -30.49 -2.40 4.67
N ALA A 709 -31.51 -3.10 4.18
CA ALA A 709 -32.22 -4.15 4.93
C ALA A 709 -31.36 -5.41 5.11
N VAL A 710 -30.58 -5.80 4.11
CA VAL A 710 -29.65 -6.93 4.10
C VAL A 710 -28.52 -6.67 5.12
N MET A 711 -27.81 -5.54 4.97
CA MET A 711 -26.82 -5.02 5.92
C MET A 711 -27.29 -5.07 7.38
N VAL A 712 -28.45 -4.48 7.72
CA VAL A 712 -28.89 -4.44 9.13
C VAL A 712 -29.34 -5.82 9.65
N GLN A 713 -29.80 -6.74 8.79
CA GLN A 713 -30.05 -8.12 9.19
C GLN A 713 -28.75 -8.86 9.52
N TYR A 714 -27.72 -8.71 8.69
CA TYR A 714 -26.41 -9.33 8.91
C TYR A 714 -25.74 -8.77 10.17
N LEU A 715 -25.82 -7.45 10.38
CA LEU A 715 -25.44 -6.80 11.63
C LEU A 715 -26.25 -7.32 12.82
N TYR A 716 -27.58 -7.46 12.70
CA TYR A 716 -28.44 -7.94 13.80
C TYR A 716 -28.12 -9.39 14.19
N ALA A 717 -27.99 -10.28 13.20
CA ALA A 717 -27.60 -11.66 13.42
C ALA A 717 -26.21 -11.74 14.08
N ALA A 718 -25.23 -10.98 13.59
CA ALA A 718 -23.90 -10.88 14.19
C ALA A 718 -23.96 -10.33 15.64
N TYR A 719 -24.69 -9.23 15.88
CA TYR A 719 -24.86 -8.64 17.22
C TYR A 719 -25.50 -9.62 18.20
N SER A 720 -26.42 -10.46 17.74
CA SER A 720 -27.08 -11.47 18.59
C SER A 720 -26.12 -12.56 19.08
N VAL A 721 -24.98 -12.77 18.42
CA VAL A 721 -23.89 -13.61 18.94
C VAL A 721 -23.22 -12.89 20.12
N PRO A 722 -22.94 -13.56 21.26
CA PRO A 722 -22.05 -13.05 22.29
C PRO A 722 -20.70 -12.59 21.71
N THR A 723 -20.08 -11.60 22.37
CA THR A 723 -18.67 -11.28 22.12
C THR A 723 -17.78 -12.40 22.66
N HIS A 724 -16.54 -12.52 22.16
CA HIS A 724 -15.60 -13.57 22.60
C HIS A 724 -15.45 -13.64 24.13
N GLY A 725 -15.36 -12.50 24.82
CA GLY A 725 -15.32 -12.44 26.28
C GLY A 725 -16.58 -12.93 26.99
N ALA A 726 -17.76 -12.75 26.40
CA ALA A 726 -19.04 -13.25 26.92
C ALA A 726 -19.22 -14.75 26.66
N GLY A 727 -18.84 -15.22 25.47
CA GLY A 727 -18.78 -16.66 25.17
C GLY A 727 -17.76 -17.39 26.05
N ALA A 728 -16.61 -16.80 26.35
CA ALA A 728 -15.63 -17.32 27.32
C ALA A 728 -16.19 -17.44 28.74
N GLU A 729 -17.13 -16.56 29.14
CA GLU A 729 -17.86 -16.72 30.40
C GLU A 729 -18.86 -17.88 30.35
N TYR A 730 -19.50 -18.15 29.20
CA TYR A 730 -20.30 -19.36 29.02
C TYR A 730 -19.45 -20.64 29.05
N VAL A 731 -18.21 -20.61 28.54
CA VAL A 731 -17.25 -21.71 28.70
C VAL A 731 -16.88 -21.92 30.17
N ARG A 732 -16.50 -20.85 30.90
CA ARG A 732 -16.21 -20.92 32.35
C ARG A 732 -17.37 -21.45 33.19
N ARG A 733 -18.61 -21.24 32.76
CA ARG A 733 -19.83 -21.73 33.44
C ARG A 733 -20.26 -23.16 33.03
N GLY A 734 -19.59 -23.79 32.06
CA GLY A 734 -20.01 -25.08 31.51
C GLY A 734 -21.34 -25.02 30.75
N ILE A 735 -21.62 -23.87 30.15
CA ILE A 735 -22.78 -23.60 29.30
C ILE A 735 -22.41 -23.78 27.82
N TRP A 736 -21.20 -23.37 27.44
CA TRP A 736 -20.58 -23.61 26.13
C TRP A 736 -19.31 -24.45 26.25
N THR A 737 -18.85 -25.04 25.15
CA THR A 737 -17.49 -25.62 25.00
C THR A 737 -16.51 -24.61 24.37
N PRO A 738 -15.18 -24.80 24.48
CA PRO A 738 -14.22 -23.99 23.73
C PRO A 738 -14.41 -24.08 22.20
N GLU A 739 -14.81 -25.23 21.68
CA GLU A 739 -15.15 -25.50 20.27
C GLU A 739 -16.39 -24.71 19.80
N GLN A 740 -17.36 -24.51 20.69
CA GLN A 740 -18.54 -23.66 20.45
C GLN A 740 -18.20 -22.15 20.48
N LEU A 741 -17.32 -21.73 21.39
CA LEU A 741 -16.79 -20.37 21.45
C LEU A 741 -16.04 -20.01 20.16
N ARG A 742 -15.08 -20.88 19.79
CA ARG A 742 -14.31 -20.91 18.53
C ARG A 742 -15.18 -20.61 17.31
N LEU A 743 -16.30 -21.32 17.20
CA LEU A 743 -17.18 -21.26 16.05
C LEU A 743 -18.04 -19.99 16.05
N ALA A 744 -18.61 -19.62 17.20
CA ALA A 744 -19.54 -18.51 17.33
C ALA A 744 -18.86 -17.16 17.14
N CYS A 745 -17.84 -16.88 17.94
CA CYS A 745 -17.19 -15.57 18.00
C CYS A 745 -16.09 -15.41 16.94
N GLY A 746 -15.89 -16.44 16.12
CA GLY A 746 -14.58 -16.69 15.56
C GLY A 746 -13.55 -16.73 16.65
N ASP A 747 -12.34 -16.38 16.25
CA ASP A 747 -11.25 -16.92 17.01
C ASP A 747 -10.99 -16.07 18.30
N GLY A 748 -11.16 -14.72 18.25
CA GLY A 748 -10.96 -13.69 19.31
C GLY A 748 -9.99 -12.46 19.05
N GLY A 749 -8.67 -12.63 18.72
CA GLY A 749 -7.74 -11.64 18.05
C GLY A 749 -6.28 -12.04 17.50
N GLU A 750 -5.59 -13.14 17.90
CA GLU A 750 -4.44 -13.85 17.25
C GLU A 750 -4.37 -13.97 15.69
N THR A 751 -5.37 -14.53 14.98
CA THR A 751 -5.19 -15.11 13.61
C THR A 751 -6.10 -14.49 12.55
N LEU A 752 -6.34 -15.15 11.41
CA LEU A 752 -7.27 -14.68 10.38
C LEU A 752 -8.70 -15.25 10.52
N ASP A 753 -8.98 -16.20 11.41
CA ASP A 753 -10.31 -16.83 11.46
C ASP A 753 -11.38 -15.96 12.16
N GLU A 754 -12.02 -15.16 11.31
CA GLU A 754 -13.19 -14.34 11.59
C GLU A 754 -14.32 -15.09 12.34
N GLY A 755 -14.48 -16.40 12.09
CA GLY A 755 -15.65 -17.22 12.43
C GLY A 755 -17.01 -16.54 12.19
N VAL A 756 -18.09 -17.08 12.76
CA VAL A 756 -19.42 -16.65 12.33
C VAL A 756 -19.71 -15.18 12.63
N ARG A 757 -19.40 -14.68 13.84
CA ARG A 757 -19.64 -13.26 14.18
C ARG A 757 -18.89 -12.29 13.26
N SER A 758 -17.63 -12.56 12.93
CA SER A 758 -16.83 -11.59 12.17
C SER A 758 -17.00 -11.76 10.67
N MET A 759 -17.26 -12.98 10.15
CA MET A 759 -17.67 -13.17 8.76
C MET A 759 -18.99 -12.44 8.45
N LEU A 760 -20.01 -12.55 9.31
CA LEU A 760 -21.25 -11.78 9.18
C LEU A 760 -21.00 -10.26 9.20
N MET A 761 -20.03 -9.80 10.01
CA MET A 761 -19.62 -8.40 10.04
C MET A 761 -18.71 -8.01 8.87
N GLY A 762 -18.14 -8.97 8.13
CA GLY A 762 -17.36 -8.78 6.91
C GLY A 762 -18.27 -8.52 5.73
N ILE A 763 -19.20 -9.45 5.49
CA ILE A 763 -20.28 -9.32 4.51
C ILE A 763 -21.02 -7.99 4.74
N ALA A 764 -21.44 -7.70 5.98
CA ALA A 764 -22.10 -6.45 6.33
C ALA A 764 -21.25 -5.15 6.18
N ARG A 765 -19.96 -5.24 5.83
CA ARG A 765 -19.14 -4.08 5.38
C ARG A 765 -19.13 -3.95 3.86
N GLU A 766 -19.15 -5.06 3.12
CA GLU A 766 -19.32 -5.05 1.67
C GLU A 766 -20.71 -4.54 1.29
N GLU A 767 -21.75 -4.92 2.05
CA GLU A 767 -23.10 -4.32 1.96
C GLU A 767 -23.11 -2.79 2.10
N MET A 768 -22.23 -2.22 2.95
CA MET A 768 -22.12 -0.76 3.09
C MET A 768 -21.52 -0.12 1.84
N ILE A 769 -20.66 -0.84 1.10
CA ILE A 769 -20.12 -0.42 -0.18
C ILE A 769 -21.18 -0.57 -1.29
N HIS A 770 -22.01 -1.61 -1.27
CA HIS A 770 -23.11 -1.78 -2.23
C HIS A 770 -24.15 -0.67 -2.07
N PHE A 771 -24.59 -0.41 -0.83
CA PHE A 771 -25.45 0.72 -0.50
C PHE A 771 -24.86 2.08 -0.91
N LEU A 772 -23.53 2.26 -0.77
CA LEU A 772 -22.82 3.45 -1.25
C LEU A 772 -22.82 3.53 -2.78
N LEU A 773 -22.49 2.45 -3.49
CA LEU A 773 -22.42 2.41 -4.96
C LEU A 773 -23.77 2.68 -5.62
N VAL A 774 -24.85 2.07 -5.13
CA VAL A 774 -26.22 2.35 -5.61
C VAL A 774 -26.59 3.82 -5.36
N ASN A 775 -26.13 4.42 -4.25
CA ASN A 775 -26.30 5.84 -3.98
C ASN A 775 -25.43 6.75 -4.87
N ASN A 776 -24.20 6.36 -5.20
CA ASN A 776 -23.35 7.09 -6.15
C ASN A 776 -23.98 7.08 -7.56
N ILE A 777 -24.60 5.97 -7.98
CA ILE A 777 -25.39 5.92 -9.22
C ILE A 777 -26.59 6.89 -9.12
N LEU A 778 -27.33 6.88 -8.01
CA LEU A 778 -28.47 7.80 -7.79
C LEU A 778 -28.06 9.28 -7.85
N THR A 779 -26.95 9.67 -7.21
CA THR A 779 -26.46 11.06 -7.23
C THR A 779 -25.91 11.47 -8.60
N ALA A 780 -25.23 10.58 -9.31
CA ALA A 780 -24.74 10.83 -10.67
C ALA A 780 -25.88 11.09 -11.68
N VAL A 781 -27.03 10.42 -11.51
CA VAL A 781 -28.25 10.69 -12.31
C VAL A 781 -29.11 11.84 -11.77
N GLY A 782 -28.66 12.55 -10.72
CA GLY A 782 -29.27 13.77 -10.20
C GLY A 782 -30.34 13.59 -9.12
N GLU A 783 -30.44 12.42 -8.49
CA GLU A 783 -31.26 12.20 -7.30
C GLU A 783 -30.46 12.54 -6.02
N PRO A 784 -31.09 12.90 -4.89
CA PRO A 784 -30.39 13.04 -3.62
C PRO A 784 -29.95 11.66 -3.08
N PHE A 785 -28.90 11.62 -2.27
CA PHE A 785 -28.50 10.44 -1.50
C PHE A 785 -29.71 9.90 -0.70
N HIS A 786 -30.07 8.65 -0.94
CA HIS A 786 -31.33 8.06 -0.52
C HIS A 786 -31.17 7.20 0.73
N ILE A 787 -31.79 7.63 1.82
CA ILE A 787 -32.04 6.79 3.00
C ILE A 787 -33.45 6.21 2.92
N PRO A 788 -33.62 4.91 2.60
CA PRO A 788 -34.90 4.24 2.70
C PRO A 788 -35.31 4.04 4.16
N ARG A 789 -36.61 4.12 4.43
CA ARG A 789 -37.19 3.81 5.75
C ARG A 789 -37.59 2.34 5.78
N ILE A 790 -36.74 1.48 6.32
CA ILE A 790 -37.03 0.05 6.46
C ILE A 790 -37.99 -0.17 7.65
N ASP A 791 -39.10 -0.87 7.42
CA ASP A 791 -39.97 -1.39 8.47
C ASP A 791 -40.16 -2.90 8.31
N PHE A 792 -39.50 -3.68 9.16
CA PHE A 792 -39.56 -5.15 9.14
C PHE A 792 -40.93 -5.76 9.46
N GLY A 793 -41.94 -4.93 9.73
CA GLY A 793 -43.34 -5.32 9.84
C GLY A 793 -44.16 -5.12 8.56
N THR A 794 -43.63 -4.51 7.50
CA THR A 794 -44.30 -4.31 6.20
C THR A 794 -43.43 -4.59 4.96
N VAL A 795 -42.10 -4.50 5.08
CA VAL A 795 -41.11 -4.61 3.98
C VAL A 795 -41.31 -5.80 3.03
N ASN A 796 -41.68 -6.99 3.54
CA ASN A 796 -41.93 -8.20 2.74
C ASN A 796 -43.22 -8.13 1.89
N GLY A 797 -44.00 -7.06 2.00
CA GLY A 797 -45.11 -6.72 1.11
C GLY A 797 -44.85 -5.48 0.25
N GLU A 798 -43.66 -4.87 0.35
CA GLU A 798 -43.26 -3.64 -0.35
C GLU A 798 -42.14 -3.89 -1.36
N ILE A 799 -41.16 -4.76 -1.05
CA ILE A 799 -40.07 -5.14 -1.97
C ILE A 799 -40.52 -6.28 -2.90
N PRO A 800 -40.27 -6.22 -4.23
CA PRO A 800 -40.85 -7.15 -5.21
C PRO A 800 -40.06 -8.45 -5.45
N VAL A 801 -39.35 -8.97 -4.44
CA VAL A 801 -38.52 -10.19 -4.50
C VAL A 801 -38.97 -11.23 -3.45
N PRO A 802 -38.82 -12.55 -3.68
CA PRO A 802 -39.41 -13.61 -2.84
C PRO A 802 -38.64 -13.91 -1.54
N LEU A 803 -38.16 -12.87 -0.83
CA LEU A 803 -37.26 -12.98 0.32
C LEU A 803 -37.95 -12.53 1.63
N ASP A 804 -37.75 -13.27 2.72
CA ASP A 804 -38.32 -12.97 4.06
C ASP A 804 -37.32 -12.10 4.86
N PHE A 805 -37.30 -10.79 4.58
CA PHE A 805 -36.49 -9.81 5.32
C PHE A 805 -37.02 -9.68 6.75
N CYS A 806 -36.18 -9.96 7.76
CA CYS A 806 -36.51 -9.76 9.17
C CYS A 806 -35.26 -9.70 10.07
N LEU A 807 -35.33 -8.88 11.12
CA LEU A 807 -34.33 -8.91 12.20
C LEU A 807 -34.55 -10.18 13.04
N GLU A 808 -33.69 -11.19 12.87
CA GLU A 808 -33.67 -12.38 13.72
C GLU A 808 -32.24 -12.72 14.17
N ARG A 809 -32.13 -13.29 15.37
CA ARG A 809 -30.88 -13.85 15.90
C ARG A 809 -30.28 -14.90 14.96
N LEU A 810 -28.97 -15.07 15.04
CA LEU A 810 -28.25 -16.10 14.32
C LEU A 810 -28.80 -17.51 14.64
N GLY A 811 -29.16 -18.24 13.61
CA GLY A 811 -29.52 -19.66 13.68
C GLY A 811 -29.75 -20.24 12.29
N PRO A 812 -30.00 -21.56 12.17
CA PRO A 812 -30.16 -22.21 10.88
C PRO A 812 -31.21 -21.54 9.98
N GLY A 813 -32.33 -21.06 10.54
CA GLY A 813 -33.36 -20.36 9.78
C GLY A 813 -32.98 -18.96 9.28
N SER A 814 -32.09 -18.23 9.97
CA SER A 814 -31.62 -16.92 9.50
C SER A 814 -30.59 -17.09 8.40
N VAL A 815 -29.65 -18.04 8.56
CA VAL A 815 -28.60 -18.29 7.55
C VAL A 815 -29.18 -18.94 6.29
N GLU A 816 -30.21 -19.79 6.41
CA GLU A 816 -30.96 -20.26 5.23
C GLU A 816 -31.59 -19.09 4.46
N ARG A 817 -32.15 -18.08 5.15
CA ARG A 817 -32.63 -16.85 4.51
C ARG A 817 -31.50 -16.10 3.79
N PHE A 818 -30.36 -15.93 4.45
CA PHE A 818 -29.20 -15.24 3.88
C PHE A 818 -28.66 -15.98 2.63
N LEU A 819 -28.66 -17.32 2.65
CA LEU A 819 -28.35 -18.16 1.50
C LEU A 819 -29.33 -18.07 0.32
N GLN A 820 -30.58 -17.65 0.53
CA GLN A 820 -31.51 -17.36 -0.56
C GLN A 820 -31.43 -15.89 -1.04
N ILE A 821 -30.90 -14.97 -0.23
CA ILE A 821 -30.65 -13.57 -0.62
C ILE A 821 -29.49 -13.53 -1.63
N GLU A 822 -28.31 -14.03 -1.25
CA GLU A 822 -27.08 -13.94 -2.05
C GLU A 822 -26.98 -14.95 -3.22
N ARG A 823 -28.06 -15.67 -3.54
CA ARG A 823 -27.97 -16.90 -4.32
C ARG A 823 -27.63 -16.62 -5.79
N PRO A 824 -26.46 -17.07 -6.32
CA PRO A 824 -26.12 -16.88 -7.73
C PRO A 824 -27.15 -17.55 -8.64
N GLU A 825 -27.45 -16.93 -9.77
CA GLU A 825 -28.47 -17.40 -10.72
C GLU A 825 -28.27 -18.89 -11.09
N GLU A 826 -27.01 -19.28 -11.31
CA GLU A 826 -26.53 -20.61 -11.68
C GLU A 826 -26.69 -21.67 -10.56
N LEU A 827 -26.74 -21.24 -9.30
CA LEU A 827 -26.76 -22.11 -8.11
C LEU A 827 -28.13 -22.14 -7.40
N VAL A 828 -29.16 -21.57 -8.00
CA VAL A 828 -30.56 -21.95 -7.70
C VAL A 828 -30.69 -23.47 -7.88
N GLY A 829 -31.49 -24.15 -7.03
CA GLY A 829 -31.49 -25.61 -7.07
C GLY A 829 -31.88 -26.50 -5.90
N ASP A 830 -32.07 -27.78 -6.28
CA ASP A 830 -32.60 -28.91 -5.51
C ASP A 830 -31.51 -29.72 -4.76
N VAL A 831 -31.12 -29.20 -3.59
CA VAL A 831 -30.19 -29.85 -2.67
C VAL A 831 -30.74 -31.17 -2.10
N ARG A 832 -29.94 -32.24 -2.17
CA ARG A 832 -30.19 -33.53 -1.47
C ARG A 832 -29.08 -33.89 -0.48
N ARG A 833 -29.44 -34.71 0.51
CA ARG A 833 -28.52 -35.33 1.48
C ARG A 833 -28.45 -36.85 1.22
N GLY A 834 -27.24 -37.42 1.24
CA GLY A 834 -27.05 -38.87 1.09
C GLY A 834 -27.46 -39.66 2.33
N GLY A 835 -28.25 -40.72 2.12
CA GLY A 835 -28.71 -41.67 3.14
C GLY A 835 -29.49 -42.82 2.47
N PRO A 836 -29.47 -44.06 3.01
CA PRO A 836 -29.88 -45.25 2.25
C PRO A 836 -31.39 -45.38 2.01
N ASP A 837 -31.70 -46.15 0.97
CA ASP A 837 -33.02 -46.47 0.44
C ASP A 837 -33.92 -47.28 1.41
N GLU A 838 -34.97 -46.66 1.94
CA GLU A 838 -36.25 -47.33 2.24
C GLU A 838 -37.41 -46.39 1.86
N GLY A 839 -38.33 -46.89 1.03
CA GLY A 839 -39.29 -46.05 0.31
C GLY A 839 -40.56 -45.65 1.07
N ARG A 840 -41.14 -44.51 0.67
CA ARG A 840 -42.56 -44.16 0.92
C ARG A 840 -43.18 -43.42 -0.25
N THR A 841 -44.33 -43.93 -0.70
CA THR A 841 -45.14 -43.34 -1.76
C THR A 841 -46.25 -42.47 -1.17
N SER A 842 -46.34 -41.21 -1.63
CA SER A 842 -47.58 -40.45 -1.60
C SER A 842 -47.51 -39.32 -2.63
N ALA A 843 -48.26 -39.45 -3.73
CA ALA A 843 -48.59 -38.30 -4.56
C ALA A 843 -49.60 -37.42 -3.81
N ALA A 844 -49.46 -36.10 -3.93
CA ALA A 844 -50.46 -35.13 -3.52
C ALA A 844 -50.64 -34.14 -4.69
N GLU A 845 -51.89 -33.81 -5.01
CA GLU A 845 -52.23 -32.96 -6.15
C GLU A 845 -52.00 -31.47 -5.82
N PRO A 846 -51.68 -30.61 -6.80
CA PRO A 846 -51.44 -29.19 -6.56
C PRO A 846 -52.72 -28.47 -6.10
N ALA A 847 -52.57 -27.61 -5.08
CA ALA A 847 -53.65 -26.74 -4.62
C ALA A 847 -53.86 -25.55 -5.58
N SER A 848 -55.08 -25.03 -5.59
CA SER A 848 -55.57 -24.01 -6.54
C SER A 848 -54.77 -22.70 -6.56
N GLU A 849 -54.55 -22.17 -7.75
CA GLU A 849 -54.12 -20.79 -8.00
C GLU A 849 -55.06 -19.77 -7.32
N GLY A 850 -54.52 -18.68 -6.77
CA GLY A 850 -55.31 -17.64 -6.13
C GLY A 850 -54.55 -16.34 -5.83
N GLU A 851 -54.80 -15.32 -6.65
CA GLU A 851 -54.67 -13.86 -6.37
C GLU A 851 -53.35 -13.29 -5.81
N GLN A 852 -52.30 -14.08 -5.59
CA GLN A 852 -50.99 -13.61 -5.06
C GLN A 852 -49.90 -13.46 -6.14
N GLY A 853 -50.14 -13.95 -7.37
CA GLY A 853 -49.13 -14.06 -8.43
C GLY A 853 -48.63 -12.75 -9.05
N GLU A 854 -49.28 -11.60 -8.82
CA GLU A 854 -48.93 -10.32 -9.45
C GLU A 854 -47.87 -9.50 -8.68
N ARG A 855 -47.29 -10.02 -7.60
CA ARG A 855 -46.45 -9.22 -6.67
C ARG A 855 -44.94 -9.42 -6.76
N LEU A 856 -44.49 -10.55 -7.28
CA LEU A 856 -43.07 -10.88 -7.42
C LEU A 856 -42.63 -10.50 -8.83
N ARG A 857 -41.66 -9.58 -8.96
CA ARG A 857 -41.16 -9.13 -10.27
C ARG A 857 -39.88 -9.83 -10.72
N TYR A 858 -39.07 -10.28 -9.76
CA TYR A 858 -37.79 -10.93 -9.99
C TYR A 858 -37.69 -12.19 -9.11
N ALA A 859 -37.03 -13.24 -9.60
CA ALA A 859 -36.87 -14.51 -8.91
C ALA A 859 -35.71 -14.50 -7.89
N SER A 860 -34.64 -13.74 -8.16
CA SER A 860 -33.48 -13.55 -7.28
C SER A 860 -33.02 -12.09 -7.22
N LEU A 861 -32.01 -11.80 -6.39
CA LEU A 861 -31.31 -10.52 -6.38
C LEU A 861 -30.46 -10.31 -7.66
N SER A 862 -29.92 -11.41 -8.22
CA SER A 862 -29.21 -11.46 -9.51
C SER A 862 -30.03 -10.85 -10.64
N GLU A 863 -31.29 -11.28 -10.77
CA GLU A 863 -32.17 -10.87 -11.86
C GLU A 863 -32.57 -9.38 -11.75
N LEU A 864 -32.70 -8.86 -10.52
CA LEU A 864 -32.86 -7.43 -10.25
C LEU A 864 -31.63 -6.64 -10.76
N TYR A 865 -30.42 -7.07 -10.39
CA TYR A 865 -29.20 -6.36 -10.77
C TYR A 865 -28.86 -6.48 -12.26
N ALA A 866 -29.15 -7.62 -12.89
CA ALA A 866 -29.04 -7.80 -14.33
C ALA A 866 -29.93 -6.79 -15.11
N GLU A 867 -31.18 -6.59 -14.67
CA GLU A 867 -32.06 -5.60 -15.31
C GLU A 867 -31.75 -4.14 -14.91
N ILE A 868 -31.15 -3.86 -13.74
CA ILE A 868 -30.57 -2.53 -13.43
C ILE A 868 -29.41 -2.21 -14.40
N ARG A 869 -28.48 -3.15 -14.56
CA ARG A 869 -27.31 -3.06 -15.46
C ARG A 869 -27.73 -2.79 -16.90
N GLU A 870 -28.77 -3.47 -17.34
CA GLU A 870 -29.37 -3.26 -18.65
C GLU A 870 -30.19 -1.96 -18.75
N GLY A 871 -30.93 -1.59 -17.71
CA GLY A 871 -31.67 -0.33 -17.63
C GLY A 871 -30.76 0.89 -17.78
N LEU A 872 -29.57 0.87 -17.17
CA LEU A 872 -28.51 1.86 -17.33
C LEU A 872 -28.10 2.05 -18.80
N ARG A 873 -28.00 0.97 -19.58
CA ARG A 873 -27.67 1.03 -21.03
C ARG A 873 -28.83 1.52 -21.89
N ARG A 874 -30.07 1.14 -21.53
CA ARG A 874 -31.27 1.38 -22.34
C ARG A 874 -31.80 2.81 -22.25
N VAL A 875 -31.56 3.51 -21.13
CA VAL A 875 -32.06 4.88 -20.91
C VAL A 875 -30.99 5.92 -21.30
N PRO A 876 -31.18 6.73 -22.34
CA PRO A 876 -30.21 7.75 -22.75
C PRO A 876 -30.24 8.98 -21.85
N GLY A 877 -29.08 9.63 -21.67
CA GLY A 877 -28.99 10.94 -21.02
C GLY A 877 -29.23 10.94 -19.50
N LEU A 878 -28.96 9.82 -18.82
CA LEU A 878 -29.16 9.66 -17.38
C LEU A 878 -28.30 10.59 -16.51
N PHE A 879 -27.03 10.74 -16.84
CA PHE A 879 -26.01 11.36 -15.98
C PHE A 879 -26.02 12.89 -16.12
N LEU A 880 -26.08 13.58 -14.98
CA LEU A 880 -26.17 15.05 -14.89
C LEU A 880 -24.93 15.71 -14.28
N VAL A 881 -23.98 14.91 -13.79
CA VAL A 881 -22.68 15.36 -13.28
C VAL A 881 -21.65 15.50 -14.40
N GLU A 882 -20.57 16.24 -14.15
CA GLU A 882 -19.43 16.33 -15.05
C GLU A 882 -18.44 15.19 -14.74
N ARG A 883 -17.81 14.61 -15.77
CA ARG A 883 -16.82 13.54 -15.61
C ARG A 883 -15.62 14.02 -14.77
N GLY A 884 -15.21 13.22 -13.79
CA GLY A 884 -14.30 13.62 -12.71
C GLY A 884 -15.00 14.20 -11.47
N ARG A 885 -16.33 14.10 -11.38
CA ARG A 885 -17.13 14.50 -10.20
C ARG A 885 -18.08 13.37 -9.76
N GLY A 886 -17.54 12.14 -9.69
CA GLY A 886 -18.33 10.93 -9.42
C GLY A 886 -18.66 10.66 -7.96
N GLY A 887 -18.15 11.50 -7.06
CA GLY A 887 -18.48 11.51 -5.64
C GLY A 887 -17.94 10.35 -4.81
N GLY A 888 -17.80 10.58 -3.51
CA GLY A 888 -17.61 9.50 -2.53
C GLY A 888 -16.36 8.62 -2.68
N GLU A 889 -15.24 9.16 -3.18
CA GLU A 889 -13.95 8.43 -3.34
C GLU A 889 -13.63 7.52 -2.14
N HIS A 890 -13.54 6.21 -2.42
CA HIS A 890 -13.23 5.17 -1.44
C HIS A 890 -12.51 3.97 -2.07
N HIS A 891 -11.58 3.35 -1.33
CA HIS A 891 -10.67 2.30 -1.86
C HIS A 891 -10.38 1.19 -0.83
N LEU A 892 -11.30 0.95 0.10
CA LEU A 892 -11.26 -0.17 1.04
C LEU A 892 -12.36 -1.18 0.68
N PHE A 893 -12.21 -2.43 1.11
CA PHE A 893 -13.14 -3.54 0.85
C PHE A 893 -13.33 -3.82 -0.66
N LEU A 894 -12.25 -3.68 -1.43
CA LEU A 894 -12.13 -4.01 -2.85
C LEU A 894 -11.17 -5.19 -3.06
N ARG A 895 -11.65 -6.20 -3.78
CA ARG A 895 -10.97 -7.47 -4.04
C ARG A 895 -9.65 -7.36 -4.81
N GLU A 896 -8.78 -8.36 -4.67
CA GLU A 896 -7.47 -8.42 -5.34
C GLU A 896 -7.64 -8.47 -6.85
N SER A 897 -8.60 -9.28 -7.32
CA SER A 897 -9.07 -9.31 -8.71
C SER A 897 -9.28 -7.90 -9.28
N VAL A 898 -9.99 -7.03 -8.54
CA VAL A 898 -10.21 -5.63 -8.93
C VAL A 898 -8.91 -4.81 -8.88
N ASN A 899 -8.06 -4.96 -7.86
CA ASN A 899 -6.76 -4.26 -7.81
C ASN A 899 -5.81 -4.69 -8.94
N ARG A 900 -5.85 -5.94 -9.39
CA ARG A 900 -4.89 -6.48 -10.36
C ARG A 900 -5.01 -5.79 -11.71
N ASP A 901 -6.25 -5.67 -12.21
CA ASP A 901 -6.54 -5.10 -13.53
C ASP A 901 -6.99 -3.62 -13.46
N HIS A 902 -7.56 -3.20 -12.32
CA HIS A 902 -8.03 -1.84 -12.03
C HIS A 902 -7.42 -1.23 -10.74
N PRO A 903 -6.08 -1.14 -10.61
CA PRO A 903 -5.40 -0.62 -9.41
C PRO A 903 -5.69 0.86 -9.12
N ASP A 904 -6.29 1.61 -10.05
CA ASP A 904 -6.69 3.01 -9.91
C ASP A 904 -8.18 3.21 -9.55
N TYR A 905 -8.97 2.15 -9.33
CA TYR A 905 -10.41 2.26 -9.04
C TYR A 905 -10.72 2.74 -7.60
N GLN A 906 -11.72 3.63 -7.47
CA GLN A 906 -12.05 4.34 -6.21
C GLN A 906 -13.57 4.51 -5.94
N LEU A 907 -14.43 3.62 -6.44
CA LEU A 907 -15.89 3.60 -6.18
C LEU A 907 -16.70 4.85 -6.62
N GLU A 908 -16.08 5.77 -7.36
CA GLU A 908 -16.72 6.97 -7.94
C GLU A 908 -17.62 6.62 -9.14
N VAL A 909 -18.77 7.31 -9.28
CA VAL A 909 -19.68 7.16 -10.44
C VAL A 909 -20.06 8.51 -11.02
N ASP A 910 -19.62 8.80 -12.26
CA ASP A 910 -19.96 10.05 -12.98
C ASP A 910 -20.62 9.84 -14.36
N ASP A 911 -20.57 8.62 -14.88
CA ASP A 911 -20.99 8.30 -16.25
C ASP A 911 -21.44 6.84 -16.37
N LEU A 912 -21.92 6.46 -17.57
CA LEU A 912 -22.40 5.10 -17.83
C LEU A 912 -21.31 4.03 -17.65
N SER A 913 -20.04 4.38 -17.91
CA SER A 913 -18.91 3.47 -17.79
C SER A 913 -18.68 3.10 -16.32
N SER A 914 -18.51 4.11 -15.47
CA SER A 914 -18.36 3.96 -14.02
C SER A 914 -19.61 3.35 -13.35
N ALA A 915 -20.82 3.72 -13.79
CA ALA A 915 -22.05 3.15 -13.24
C ALA A 915 -22.23 1.65 -13.58
N LEU A 916 -21.83 1.22 -14.78
CA LEU A 916 -21.89 -0.20 -15.15
C LEU A 916 -20.87 -1.02 -14.35
N PHE A 917 -19.65 -0.52 -14.19
CA PHE A 917 -18.60 -1.16 -13.39
C PHE A 917 -18.97 -1.21 -11.90
N ALA A 918 -19.66 -0.20 -11.37
CA ALA A 918 -20.20 -0.23 -10.01
C ALA A 918 -21.21 -1.36 -9.79
N ILE A 919 -22.10 -1.64 -10.75
CA ILE A 919 -22.99 -2.81 -10.67
C ILE A 919 -22.20 -4.12 -10.77
N ASP A 920 -21.19 -4.19 -11.64
CA ASP A 920 -20.34 -5.39 -11.75
C ASP A 920 -19.63 -5.73 -10.44
N VAL A 921 -19.13 -4.72 -9.71
CA VAL A 921 -18.49 -4.89 -8.39
C VAL A 921 -19.49 -5.40 -7.34
N ILE A 922 -20.73 -4.93 -7.34
CA ILE A 922 -21.80 -5.43 -6.44
C ILE A 922 -22.05 -6.92 -6.71
N THR A 923 -22.33 -7.28 -7.98
CA THR A 923 -22.63 -8.67 -8.35
C THR A 923 -21.44 -9.62 -8.19
N GLU A 924 -20.22 -9.17 -8.43
CA GLU A 924 -19.01 -9.92 -8.11
C GLU A 924 -18.90 -10.19 -6.60
N GLN A 925 -19.24 -9.21 -5.76
CA GLN A 925 -19.12 -9.38 -4.32
C GLN A 925 -20.15 -10.35 -3.72
N GLY A 926 -21.43 -10.14 -4.02
CA GLY A 926 -22.52 -11.00 -3.54
C GLY A 926 -22.47 -12.43 -4.11
N GLU A 927 -22.34 -12.55 -5.43
CA GLU A 927 -22.51 -13.81 -6.18
C GLU A 927 -21.19 -14.38 -6.69
N GLY A 928 -20.39 -13.55 -7.37
CA GLY A 928 -19.07 -13.89 -7.95
C GLY A 928 -19.10 -14.26 -9.44
N GLY A 929 -17.95 -14.14 -10.11
CA GLY A 929 -17.76 -14.62 -11.49
C GLY A 929 -18.14 -13.64 -12.60
N VAL A 930 -18.19 -12.34 -12.29
CA VAL A 930 -18.57 -11.25 -13.21
C VAL A 930 -17.35 -10.46 -13.70
N LEU A 931 -16.33 -10.30 -12.86
CA LEU A 931 -15.15 -9.45 -13.11
C LEU A 931 -13.84 -10.20 -13.38
N GLY A 932 -13.87 -11.54 -13.45
CA GLY A 932 -12.66 -12.34 -13.72
C GLY A 932 -12.95 -13.70 -14.37
N PRO A 933 -11.91 -14.37 -14.92
CA PRO A 933 -12.05 -15.74 -15.43
C PRO A 933 -12.35 -16.72 -14.29
N GLN A 934 -13.19 -17.73 -14.57
CA GLN A 934 -13.52 -18.82 -13.65
C GLN A 934 -12.35 -19.81 -13.47
N ASP A 935 -11.25 -19.37 -12.86
CA ASP A 935 -10.22 -20.27 -12.33
C ASP A 935 -10.68 -20.84 -10.98
N GLU A 936 -10.77 -22.17 -10.87
CA GLU A 936 -11.11 -22.90 -9.62
C GLU A 936 -10.13 -22.66 -8.45
N ALA A 937 -9.05 -21.92 -8.70
CA ALA A 937 -8.01 -21.55 -7.74
C ALA A 937 -8.11 -20.11 -7.20
N ALA A 938 -9.18 -19.36 -7.52
CA ALA A 938 -9.41 -18.02 -6.97
C ALA A 938 -9.58 -18.07 -5.43
N PRO A 939 -8.82 -17.28 -4.64
CA PRO A 939 -8.87 -17.34 -3.18
C PRO A 939 -10.03 -16.53 -2.56
N GLU A 940 -10.68 -15.67 -3.35
CA GLU A 940 -11.70 -14.73 -2.88
C GLU A 940 -13.10 -15.35 -2.97
N GLN A 941 -13.84 -15.39 -1.85
CA GLN A 941 -15.16 -16.03 -1.77
C GLN A 941 -16.28 -14.99 -1.81
N SER A 942 -17.33 -15.27 -2.57
CA SER A 942 -18.54 -14.43 -2.60
C SER A 942 -19.36 -14.55 -1.30
N HIS A 943 -20.34 -13.66 -1.12
CA HIS A 943 -21.18 -13.65 0.09
C HIS A 943 -21.96 -14.95 0.21
N TYR A 944 -22.46 -15.49 -0.91
CA TYR A 944 -23.08 -16.81 -0.99
C TYR A 944 -22.18 -17.93 -0.41
N VAL A 945 -20.93 -18.00 -0.87
CA VAL A 945 -19.97 -19.01 -0.40
C VAL A 945 -19.63 -18.81 1.08
N SER A 946 -19.55 -17.55 1.53
CA SER A 946 -19.37 -17.21 2.94
C SER A 946 -20.57 -17.64 3.81
N PHE A 947 -21.80 -17.48 3.32
CA PHE A 947 -23.00 -17.99 4.00
C PHE A 947 -23.11 -19.52 3.96
N LEU A 948 -22.61 -20.19 2.92
CA LEU A 948 -22.50 -21.66 2.91
C LEU A 948 -21.56 -22.15 4.01
N ARG A 949 -20.40 -21.49 4.19
CA ARG A 949 -19.45 -21.76 5.28
C ARG A 949 -20.13 -21.56 6.64
N ILE A 950 -20.88 -20.48 6.83
CA ILE A 950 -21.64 -20.21 8.07
C ILE A 950 -22.74 -21.25 8.30
N ALA A 951 -23.50 -21.64 7.27
CA ALA A 951 -24.59 -22.62 7.37
C ALA A 951 -24.07 -24.01 7.76
N ALA A 952 -22.88 -24.36 7.28
CA ALA A 952 -22.16 -25.56 7.69
C ALA A 952 -21.65 -25.44 9.15
N LEU A 953 -21.02 -24.32 9.56
CA LEU A 953 -20.58 -24.08 10.94
C LEU A 953 -21.73 -24.32 11.95
N LEU A 954 -22.92 -23.76 11.70
CA LEU A 954 -24.08 -23.96 12.58
C LEU A 954 -24.65 -25.39 12.60
N ARG A 955 -24.29 -26.25 11.63
CA ARG A 955 -24.88 -27.58 11.41
C ARG A 955 -24.11 -28.70 12.12
N GLU A 956 -22.79 -28.55 12.28
CA GLU A 956 -21.93 -29.60 12.86
C GLU A 956 -21.62 -29.37 14.36
N ALA A 957 -21.93 -28.17 14.89
CA ALA A 957 -21.77 -27.83 16.30
C ALA A 957 -22.56 -28.76 17.23
N LYS A 958 -21.84 -29.61 17.98
CA LYS A 958 -22.42 -30.65 18.84
C LYS A 958 -23.19 -30.06 20.03
N THR A 959 -24.28 -30.72 20.42
CA THR A 959 -25.04 -30.39 21.63
C THR A 959 -24.37 -31.01 22.86
N GLU A 960 -23.25 -30.42 23.28
CA GLU A 960 -22.49 -30.81 24.46
C GLU A 960 -22.51 -29.68 25.49
N GLY A 961 -23.00 -29.98 26.70
CA GLY A 961 -23.21 -29.01 27.77
C GLY A 961 -24.15 -29.54 28.86
N ARG A 962 -24.45 -28.70 29.86
CA ARG A 962 -25.33 -29.07 30.99
C ARG A 962 -26.83 -29.11 30.67
N LEU A 963 -27.23 -28.60 29.51
CA LEU A 963 -28.62 -28.52 29.04
C LEU A 963 -28.86 -29.51 27.90
N ARG A 964 -30.10 -29.98 27.75
CA ARG A 964 -30.52 -30.93 26.69
C ARG A 964 -31.17 -30.25 25.48
N GLU A 965 -30.94 -28.96 25.32
CA GLU A 965 -31.46 -28.16 24.20
C GLU A 965 -30.34 -27.97 23.16
N PRO A 966 -30.65 -27.98 21.84
CA PRO A 966 -29.63 -27.77 20.82
C PRO A 966 -28.85 -26.48 21.04
N TRP A 967 -27.53 -26.55 20.92
CA TRP A 967 -26.69 -25.37 21.06
C TRP A 967 -27.04 -24.32 20.00
N ASN A 968 -27.10 -23.06 20.42
CA ASN A 968 -27.28 -21.92 19.53
C ASN A 968 -26.26 -20.85 19.94
N PRO A 969 -25.48 -20.29 18.98
CA PRO A 969 -24.45 -19.30 19.27
C PRO A 969 -25.00 -17.92 19.62
N ALA A 970 -26.32 -17.68 19.61
CA ALA A 970 -26.90 -16.36 19.85
C ALA A 970 -27.71 -16.27 21.15
N TYR A 971 -27.75 -15.06 21.71
CA TYR A 971 -28.71 -14.67 22.74
C TYR A 971 -30.14 -14.89 22.24
N PRO A 972 -31.10 -15.20 23.14
CA PRO A 972 -32.50 -15.44 22.78
C PRO A 972 -33.25 -14.12 22.53
N VAL A 973 -32.72 -13.28 21.66
CA VAL A 973 -33.32 -11.97 21.31
C VAL A 973 -34.67 -12.16 20.61
N LEU A 974 -35.49 -11.10 20.62
CA LEU A 974 -36.77 -11.04 19.91
C LEU A 974 -36.58 -11.10 18.38
N ARG A 975 -37.58 -11.56 17.62
CA ARG A 975 -37.66 -11.25 16.17
C ARG A 975 -38.28 -9.87 16.00
N ASN A 976 -37.73 -9.04 15.10
CA ASN A 976 -38.24 -7.70 14.81
C ASN A 976 -38.56 -6.86 16.08
N PRO A 977 -37.57 -6.60 16.96
CA PRO A 977 -37.80 -5.83 18.19
C PRO A 977 -38.29 -4.41 17.87
N THR A 978 -39.22 -3.89 18.68
CA THR A 978 -39.80 -2.56 18.47
C THR A 978 -40.10 -1.80 19.77
N LEU A 979 -40.08 -0.47 19.69
CA LEU A 979 -40.62 0.40 20.75
C LEU A 979 -42.15 0.50 20.71
N GLU A 980 -42.78 0.19 19.58
CA GLU A 980 -44.22 0.36 19.35
C GLU A 980 -45.07 -0.84 19.80
N ARG A 981 -46.39 -0.74 19.68
CA ARG A 981 -47.36 -1.81 20.01
C ARG A 981 -48.41 -1.92 18.91
N GLY A 982 -48.70 -3.14 18.47
CA GLY A 982 -49.88 -3.45 17.65
C GLY A 982 -49.59 -4.15 16.32
N ASN A 983 -48.36 -4.10 15.80
CA ASN A 983 -47.98 -4.89 14.63
C ASN A 983 -47.65 -6.34 15.05
N PRO A 984 -48.35 -7.38 14.54
CA PRO A 984 -48.11 -8.78 14.91
C PRO A 984 -46.80 -9.37 14.34
N ALA A 985 -46.17 -8.71 13.35
CA ALA A 985 -44.88 -9.08 12.79
C ALA A 985 -43.67 -8.47 13.54
N LYS A 986 -43.93 -7.64 14.58
CA LYS A 986 -42.89 -7.07 15.46
C LYS A 986 -43.10 -7.53 16.91
N GLU A 987 -42.02 -7.59 17.69
CA GLU A 987 -42.08 -7.91 19.12
C GLU A 987 -41.75 -6.68 19.99
N THR A 988 -42.72 -6.19 20.76
CA THR A 988 -42.52 -5.02 21.64
C THR A 988 -41.56 -5.32 22.80
N VAL A 989 -40.51 -4.51 22.95
CA VAL A 989 -39.72 -4.45 24.19
C VAL A 989 -40.51 -3.68 25.25
N THR A 990 -40.76 -4.31 26.41
CA THR A 990 -41.54 -3.72 27.51
C THR A 990 -40.76 -3.53 28.81
N ASP A 991 -39.52 -4.04 28.90
CA ASP A 991 -38.61 -3.74 30.01
C ASP A 991 -38.17 -2.25 29.96
N PRO A 992 -38.21 -1.50 31.07
CA PRO A 992 -38.00 -0.06 31.05
C PRO A 992 -36.56 0.32 30.70
N ASP A 993 -35.56 -0.41 31.20
CA ASP A 993 -34.15 -0.09 30.97
C ASP A 993 -33.77 -0.46 29.54
N ALA A 994 -34.21 -1.63 29.05
CA ALA A 994 -33.95 -2.05 27.68
C ALA A 994 -34.60 -1.11 26.64
N ARG A 995 -35.80 -0.57 26.92
CA ARG A 995 -36.41 0.45 26.08
C ARG A 995 -35.57 1.73 26.02
N ALA A 996 -35.10 2.22 27.16
CA ALA A 996 -34.30 3.45 27.22
C ALA A 996 -32.96 3.30 26.47
N VAL A 997 -32.31 2.14 26.56
CA VAL A 997 -31.10 1.82 25.77
C VAL A 997 -31.43 1.68 24.27
N MET A 998 -32.60 1.16 23.91
CA MET A 998 -33.04 1.02 22.51
C MET A 998 -33.38 2.37 21.86
N GLU A 999 -33.92 3.31 22.65
CA GLU A 999 -34.10 4.71 22.25
C GLU A 999 -32.76 5.42 21.98
N LEU A 1000 -31.71 5.13 22.78
CA LEU A 1000 -30.35 5.59 22.49
C LEU A 1000 -29.77 4.95 21.22
N PHE A 1001 -29.96 3.63 21.01
CA PHE A 1001 -29.48 2.94 19.81
C PHE A 1001 -30.12 3.53 18.53
N ASN A 1002 -31.44 3.68 18.49
CA ASN A 1002 -32.15 4.24 17.34
C ASN A 1002 -31.69 5.68 17.03
N ARG A 1003 -31.37 6.47 18.08
CA ARG A 1003 -30.80 7.82 17.92
C ARG A 1003 -29.35 7.81 17.41
N ALA A 1004 -28.52 6.87 17.85
CA ALA A 1004 -27.17 6.70 17.31
C ALA A 1004 -27.20 6.28 15.83
N TYR A 1005 -28.12 5.39 15.45
CA TYR A 1005 -28.37 5.00 14.06
C TYR A 1005 -28.86 6.17 13.19
N PHE A 1006 -29.83 6.95 13.70
CA PHE A 1006 -30.23 8.21 13.05
C PHE A 1006 -29.03 9.14 12.86
N MET A 1007 -28.17 9.32 13.88
CA MET A 1007 -27.01 10.21 13.78
C MET A 1007 -25.95 9.72 12.78
N ALA A 1008 -25.70 8.41 12.68
CA ALA A 1008 -24.80 7.86 11.66
C ALA A 1008 -25.29 8.22 10.24
N LEU A 1009 -26.55 7.91 9.94
CA LEU A 1009 -27.16 8.21 8.64
C LEU A 1009 -27.27 9.72 8.37
N GLN A 1010 -27.59 10.53 9.40
CA GLN A 1010 -27.65 11.98 9.28
C GLN A 1010 -26.30 12.62 8.98
N LEU A 1011 -25.20 12.06 9.50
CA LEU A 1011 -23.84 12.49 9.19
C LEU A 1011 -23.44 12.11 7.74
N MET A 1012 -23.77 10.88 7.29
CA MET A 1012 -23.58 10.47 5.90
C MET A 1012 -24.35 11.37 4.92
N VAL A 1013 -25.65 11.56 5.15
CA VAL A 1013 -26.50 12.43 4.31
C VAL A 1013 -26.03 13.88 4.34
N GLN A 1014 -25.54 14.39 5.47
CA GLN A 1014 -24.98 15.74 5.54
C GLN A 1014 -23.68 15.85 4.73
N HIS A 1015 -22.83 14.81 4.71
CA HIS A 1015 -21.63 14.80 3.87
C HIS A 1015 -21.99 14.96 2.39
N PHE A 1016 -22.85 14.08 1.84
CA PHE A 1016 -23.27 14.16 0.44
C PHE A 1016 -24.13 15.40 0.12
N GLY A 1017 -24.74 16.03 1.12
CA GLY A 1017 -25.44 17.30 1.00
C GLY A 1017 -24.54 18.56 1.04
N GLU A 1018 -23.33 18.47 1.59
CA GLU A 1018 -22.36 19.59 1.64
C GLU A 1018 -21.24 19.48 0.61
N GLN A 1019 -20.67 18.27 0.45
CA GLN A 1019 -19.44 18.01 -0.29
C GLN A 1019 -19.45 16.61 -0.93
N PRO A 1020 -20.38 16.30 -1.85
CA PRO A 1020 -20.46 14.96 -2.47
C PRO A 1020 -19.17 14.55 -3.19
N ASP A 1021 -18.46 15.51 -3.78
CA ASP A 1021 -17.20 15.33 -4.50
C ASP A 1021 -15.97 15.10 -3.58
N ALA A 1022 -16.13 15.03 -2.25
CA ALA A 1022 -15.01 14.95 -1.32
C ALA A 1022 -14.67 13.52 -0.87
N SER A 1023 -13.37 13.20 -0.81
CA SER A 1023 -12.87 11.91 -0.31
C SER A 1023 -13.43 11.55 1.06
N LEU A 1024 -14.12 10.40 1.14
CA LEU A 1024 -14.84 9.98 2.35
C LEU A 1024 -13.90 9.86 3.55
N ARG A 1025 -12.68 9.35 3.33
CA ARG A 1025 -11.63 9.21 4.35
C ARG A 1025 -11.26 10.55 5.00
N ARG A 1026 -11.38 11.67 4.29
CA ARG A 1026 -10.98 13.00 4.76
C ARG A 1026 -12.12 13.82 5.38
N SER A 1027 -13.36 13.33 5.38
CA SER A 1027 -14.50 14.08 5.92
C SER A 1027 -14.66 13.89 7.44
N ASP A 1028 -14.79 15.00 8.16
CA ASP A 1028 -15.21 15.07 9.57
C ASP A 1028 -16.55 14.35 9.79
N LEU A 1029 -17.52 14.61 8.91
CA LEU A 1029 -18.86 14.02 8.95
C LEU A 1029 -18.83 12.49 8.77
N MET A 1030 -18.09 11.98 7.79
CA MET A 1030 -18.03 10.53 7.53
C MET A 1030 -17.25 9.77 8.62
N ASN A 1031 -16.12 10.31 9.08
CA ASN A 1031 -15.41 9.73 10.23
C ASN A 1031 -16.29 9.74 11.50
N GLY A 1032 -17.06 10.80 11.72
CA GLY A 1032 -18.08 10.84 12.77
C GLY A 1032 -19.18 9.78 12.61
N ALA A 1033 -19.62 9.49 11.37
CA ALA A 1033 -20.60 8.44 11.10
C ALA A 1033 -20.05 7.04 11.44
N ILE A 1034 -18.78 6.77 11.12
CA ILE A 1034 -18.08 5.53 11.48
C ILE A 1034 -17.96 5.40 13.00
N ASP A 1035 -17.67 6.49 13.72
CA ASP A 1035 -17.67 6.51 15.19
C ASP A 1035 -19.08 6.34 15.79
N MET A 1036 -20.14 6.81 15.14
CA MET A 1036 -21.52 6.49 15.56
C MET A 1036 -21.81 4.99 15.41
N MET A 1037 -21.39 4.36 14.31
CA MET A 1037 -21.60 2.93 14.09
C MET A 1037 -20.76 2.04 15.03
N THR A 1038 -19.49 2.37 15.22
CA THR A 1038 -18.54 1.54 15.99
C THR A 1038 -18.48 1.89 17.48
N GLY A 1039 -18.52 3.17 17.83
CA GLY A 1039 -18.38 3.68 19.19
C GLY A 1039 -19.71 3.82 19.97
N LEU A 1040 -20.84 3.96 19.26
CA LEU A 1040 -22.17 4.05 19.90
C LEU A 1040 -23.07 2.85 19.55
N MET A 1041 -23.38 2.60 18.27
CA MET A 1041 -24.34 1.57 17.87
C MET A 1041 -23.89 0.16 18.28
N ARG A 1042 -22.66 -0.27 17.94
CA ARG A 1042 -22.13 -1.59 18.35
C ARG A 1042 -22.24 -1.83 19.86
N PRO A 1043 -21.69 -1.00 20.76
CA PRO A 1043 -21.80 -1.25 22.20
C PRO A 1043 -23.21 -1.12 22.77
N LEU A 1044 -24.09 -0.30 22.19
CA LEU A 1044 -25.51 -0.26 22.57
C LEU A 1044 -26.25 -1.53 22.13
N ALA A 1045 -25.96 -2.06 20.94
CA ALA A 1045 -26.49 -3.35 20.48
C ALA A 1045 -25.98 -4.52 21.33
N GLU A 1046 -24.67 -4.59 21.58
CA GLU A 1046 -24.04 -5.61 22.44
C GLU A 1046 -24.61 -5.58 23.88
N LEU A 1047 -25.00 -4.42 24.39
CA LEU A 1047 -25.75 -4.30 25.63
C LEU A 1047 -27.18 -4.84 25.47
N LEU A 1048 -27.96 -4.34 24.51
CA LEU A 1048 -29.37 -4.69 24.30
C LEU A 1048 -29.63 -6.18 24.19
N VAL A 1049 -28.77 -6.92 23.47
CA VAL A 1049 -28.92 -8.37 23.28
C VAL A 1049 -28.77 -9.17 24.58
N THR A 1050 -28.23 -8.57 25.64
CA THR A 1050 -28.12 -9.16 26.98
C THR A 1050 -29.24 -8.73 27.95
N MET A 1051 -29.91 -7.60 27.68
CA MET A 1051 -30.93 -7.03 28.56
C MET A 1051 -32.26 -7.80 28.45
N PRO A 1052 -33.06 -7.92 29.52
CA PRO A 1052 -34.41 -8.49 29.43
C PRO A 1052 -35.28 -7.73 28.44
N SER A 1053 -36.07 -8.43 27.62
CA SER A 1053 -37.08 -7.77 26.76
C SER A 1053 -38.36 -7.38 27.50
N GLY A 1054 -38.60 -7.99 28.66
CA GLY A 1054 -39.91 -8.06 29.32
C GLY A 1054 -40.76 -9.27 28.86
N ARG A 1055 -40.46 -9.90 27.72
CA ARG A 1055 -41.02 -11.20 27.33
C ARG A 1055 -40.23 -12.32 28.01
N ARG A 1056 -40.95 -13.27 28.66
CA ARG A 1056 -40.33 -14.37 29.44
C ARG A 1056 -39.36 -15.17 28.57
N GLY A 1057 -38.10 -15.27 29.02
CA GLY A 1057 -37.06 -16.04 28.35
C GLY A 1057 -36.49 -15.41 27.08
N ARG A 1058 -36.73 -14.11 26.85
CA ARG A 1058 -36.21 -13.36 25.69
C ARG A 1058 -35.44 -12.12 26.12
N THR A 1059 -34.32 -11.85 25.46
CA THR A 1059 -33.59 -10.59 25.60
C THR A 1059 -34.06 -9.57 24.55
N ALA A 1060 -33.76 -8.29 24.75
CA ALA A 1060 -34.03 -7.22 23.78
C ALA A 1060 -33.04 -7.30 22.59
N GLY A 1061 -33.09 -6.34 21.68
CA GLY A 1061 -32.15 -6.24 20.56
C GLY A 1061 -32.33 -4.93 19.80
N PRO A 1062 -31.35 -4.48 19.00
CA PRO A 1062 -31.42 -3.22 18.28
C PRO A 1062 -32.56 -3.21 17.24
N SER A 1063 -33.47 -2.23 17.34
CA SER A 1063 -34.65 -2.13 16.47
C SER A 1063 -34.40 -1.43 15.12
N PHE A 1064 -33.35 -0.60 15.02
CA PHE A 1064 -33.07 0.25 13.83
C PHE A 1064 -34.25 1.17 13.41
N GLU A 1065 -35.21 1.43 14.30
CA GLU A 1065 -36.42 2.20 13.99
C GLU A 1065 -36.14 3.71 13.91
N LEU A 1066 -36.35 4.30 12.73
CA LEU A 1066 -36.22 5.74 12.48
C LEU A 1066 -37.54 6.48 12.74
N THR A 1067 -37.52 7.45 13.67
CA THR A 1067 -38.68 8.33 13.95
C THR A 1067 -38.91 9.34 12.82
N GLU A 1068 -37.85 9.88 12.25
CA GLU A 1068 -37.82 10.76 11.08
C GLU A 1068 -36.72 10.29 10.11
N VAL A 1069 -36.89 10.53 8.81
CA VAL A 1069 -35.86 10.19 7.81
C VAL A 1069 -34.77 11.27 7.83
N PRO A 1070 -33.48 10.93 7.94
CA PRO A 1070 -32.39 11.91 7.85
C PRO A 1070 -32.39 12.67 6.52
N VAL A 1071 -32.16 13.99 6.59
CA VAL A 1071 -32.15 14.88 5.41
C VAL A 1071 -31.02 15.91 5.51
N PRO A 1072 -30.43 16.37 4.40
CA PRO A 1072 -29.31 17.31 4.46
C PRO A 1072 -29.79 18.72 4.81
N LEU A 1073 -29.16 19.34 5.81
CA LEU A 1073 -29.41 20.72 6.20
C LEU A 1073 -28.52 21.65 5.36
N ALA A 1074 -29.13 22.36 4.40
CA ALA A 1074 -28.45 23.20 3.40
C ALA A 1074 -27.66 24.42 3.93
N ARG A 1075 -27.47 24.54 5.25
CA ARG A 1075 -26.60 25.52 5.90
C ARG A 1075 -25.58 24.81 6.78
N PRO A 1076 -24.31 24.68 6.37
CA PRO A 1076 -23.28 23.94 7.10
C PRO A 1076 -23.06 24.36 8.56
N ASP A 1077 -23.28 25.65 8.86
CA ASP A 1077 -23.16 26.23 10.19
C ASP A 1077 -24.37 25.90 11.10
N VAL A 1078 -25.57 25.81 10.52
CA VAL A 1078 -26.78 25.37 11.22
C VAL A 1078 -26.77 23.85 11.39
N ALA A 1079 -26.29 23.11 10.39
CA ALA A 1079 -26.12 21.67 10.42
C ALA A 1079 -25.22 21.24 11.57
N ARG A 1080 -23.99 21.78 11.64
CA ARG A 1080 -23.03 21.44 12.71
C ARG A 1080 -23.54 21.80 14.11
N ARG A 1081 -24.27 22.91 14.28
CA ARG A 1081 -24.94 23.23 15.56
C ARG A 1081 -26.10 22.28 15.89
N SER A 1082 -26.88 21.84 14.91
CA SER A 1082 -27.98 20.87 15.12
C SER A 1082 -27.44 19.48 15.46
N ILE A 1083 -26.42 19.02 14.74
CA ILE A 1083 -25.67 17.79 15.00
C ILE A 1083 -25.08 17.82 16.42
N ALA A 1084 -24.36 18.88 16.78
CA ALA A 1084 -23.79 19.05 18.11
C ALA A 1084 -24.88 19.01 19.20
N ALA A 1085 -26.00 19.71 19.04
CA ALA A 1085 -27.10 19.70 20.01
C ALA A 1085 -27.77 18.32 20.15
N ARG A 1086 -27.93 17.55 19.05
CA ARG A 1086 -28.44 16.17 19.11
C ARG A 1086 -27.46 15.23 19.83
N LEU A 1087 -26.16 15.41 19.65
CA LEU A 1087 -25.09 14.64 20.29
C LEU A 1087 -24.88 15.03 21.77
N ASP A 1088 -25.00 16.32 22.12
CA ASP A 1088 -25.03 16.81 23.50
C ASP A 1088 -26.20 16.18 24.28
N GLN A 1089 -27.39 16.18 23.66
CA GLN A 1089 -28.58 15.53 24.23
C GLN A 1089 -28.40 14.00 24.32
N LEU A 1090 -27.74 13.36 23.36
CA LEU A 1090 -27.47 11.91 23.39
C LEU A 1090 -26.46 11.54 24.49
N ALA A 1091 -25.41 12.34 24.69
CA ALA A 1091 -24.47 12.19 25.81
C ALA A 1091 -25.16 12.38 27.17
N ALA A 1092 -25.98 13.43 27.30
CA ALA A 1092 -26.75 13.73 28.50
C ALA A 1092 -27.80 12.66 28.83
N ASP A 1093 -28.33 11.94 27.83
CA ASP A 1093 -29.24 10.81 28.03
C ASP A 1093 -28.50 9.50 28.37
N CYS A 1094 -27.33 9.24 27.76
CA CYS A 1094 -26.45 8.14 28.19
C CYS A 1094 -26.07 8.28 29.68
N ALA A 1095 -25.72 9.49 30.12
CA ALA A 1095 -25.35 9.78 31.50
C ALA A 1095 -26.48 9.55 32.54
N LYS A 1096 -27.74 9.39 32.11
CA LYS A 1096 -28.89 9.06 32.97
C LYS A 1096 -29.06 7.55 33.19
N LEU A 1097 -28.37 6.70 32.42
CA LEU A 1097 -28.54 5.25 32.41
C LEU A 1097 -27.22 4.56 32.81
N PRO A 1098 -27.00 4.24 34.11
CA PRO A 1098 -25.77 3.60 34.59
C PRO A 1098 -25.45 2.23 33.97
N VAL A 1099 -26.39 1.63 33.22
CA VAL A 1099 -26.19 0.40 32.44
C VAL A 1099 -25.46 0.65 31.12
N VAL A 1100 -25.45 1.88 30.61
CA VAL A 1100 -24.77 2.25 29.35
C VAL A 1100 -23.28 2.46 29.63
N PRO A 1101 -22.36 1.84 28.86
CA PRO A 1101 -20.93 2.07 29.03
C PRO A 1101 -20.58 3.55 28.83
N ALA A 1102 -19.89 4.17 29.80
CA ALA A 1102 -19.61 5.61 29.81
C ALA A 1102 -19.01 6.14 28.49
N ARG A 1103 -18.12 5.35 27.86
CA ARG A 1103 -17.53 5.60 26.53
C ARG A 1103 -18.52 5.99 25.43
N VAL A 1104 -19.77 5.50 25.49
CA VAL A 1104 -20.84 5.83 24.53
C VAL A 1104 -21.27 7.29 24.67
N GLY A 1105 -21.45 7.76 25.92
CA GLY A 1105 -21.74 9.16 26.21
C GLY A 1105 -20.53 10.07 25.98
N GLU A 1106 -19.33 9.61 26.34
CA GLU A 1106 -18.07 10.33 26.13
C GLU A 1106 -17.78 10.56 24.63
N MET A 1107 -17.96 9.53 23.78
CA MET A 1107 -17.81 9.65 22.32
C MET A 1107 -18.84 10.61 21.73
N SER A 1108 -20.10 10.56 22.20
CA SER A 1108 -21.14 11.51 21.80
C SER A 1108 -20.78 12.95 22.18
N ALA A 1109 -20.27 13.18 23.39
CA ALA A 1109 -19.84 14.49 23.85
C ALA A 1109 -18.59 15.01 23.08
N PHE A 1110 -17.63 14.13 22.77
CA PHE A 1110 -16.46 14.48 21.95
C PHE A 1110 -16.86 15.01 20.58
N TRP A 1111 -17.76 14.32 19.88
CA TRP A 1111 -18.25 14.76 18.58
C TRP A 1111 -19.17 15.99 18.66
N ALA A 1112 -19.95 16.15 19.75
CA ALA A 1112 -20.66 17.38 20.00
C ALA A 1112 -19.70 18.59 20.13
N ASP A 1113 -18.65 18.46 20.95
CA ASP A 1113 -17.60 19.48 21.11
C ASP A 1113 -16.82 19.73 19.81
N HIS A 1114 -16.61 18.71 18.97
CA HIS A 1114 -16.01 18.86 17.64
C HIS A 1114 -16.89 19.73 16.74
N PHE A 1115 -18.13 19.32 16.48
CA PHE A 1115 -19.02 20.04 15.56
C PHE A 1115 -19.43 21.42 16.10
N ARG A 1116 -19.52 21.61 17.41
CA ARG A 1116 -19.77 22.93 18.02
C ARG A 1116 -18.62 23.92 17.77
N ARG A 1117 -17.37 23.46 17.74
CA ARG A 1117 -16.19 24.27 17.34
C ARG A 1117 -16.15 24.52 15.83
N ALA A 1118 -16.46 23.51 15.02
CA ALA A 1118 -16.46 23.61 13.56
C ALA A 1118 -17.58 24.51 12.99
N ALA A 1119 -18.61 24.84 13.78
CA ALA A 1119 -19.69 25.74 13.37
C ALA A 1119 -19.35 27.25 13.43
N GLY A 1120 -18.22 27.62 14.02
CA GLY A 1120 -17.85 29.00 14.31
C GLY A 1120 -18.58 29.63 15.51
N PRO A 1121 -18.18 30.84 15.94
CA PRO A 1121 -18.80 31.58 17.04
C PRO A 1121 -20.19 32.13 16.72
#